data_AF-A0A5S9IJZ6-F1
#
_entry.id   AF-A0A5S9IJZ6-F1
#
_cell.length_a   1.000
_cell.length_b   1.000
_cell.length_c   1.000
_cell.angle_alpha   90.00
_cell.angle_beta   90.00
_cell.angle_gamma   90.00
#
_symmetry.space_group_name_H-M   'P 1'
#
loop_
_entity.id
_entity.type
_entity.pdbx_description
1 polymer ?
#
loop_
_entity_poly.entity_id
_entity_poly.type
_entity_poly.pdbx_seq_one_letter_code
_entity_poly.pdbx_strand_id
1 'polypeptide(L)'
;MSKQITFHPVQEYVTIDPIKHKGHLRYVLLSAEHIKKSEITIKFAFPRSWHSEAPHLRGIARNVLIQVLDIANFDIEYKSDHLEIVVPMKQLSDDSVLQGYNPFEIQLAVKIQRTSDDHSFQIKARQVLIVEILPDDIEWEKSNNFLVEEDFSDDPFFNEVQEQDLEAKQTLPYSGIISVDFGTTNSVIVVRDPHFAAEEIGKDLSREQWSALSTWVNNWLIEHLSMITPNEADTFIEKLSRQTSNMELPPCGSLSIDIWEELEKTDLATYQEYIHNVIIALVNPDLDPQLLQKISYELLHGLEKVIYSKTLQSQRYFILELDANAGAKPIPSTLQIISAPQDTNRINYDTEIEMGVRVSLLMRSATLGNDDIRQFALSVKRYFGRDEYIDLFPSEAAGTPTSFNADTLCLLAYRKLLQRAINDIQKRANKDQFSYADAAHTIVATFPTTYPASLRRKLRDLLYELDIHDVDTRFDEGSASLLYYVWHEVCADPVCGMEGLMSRCRVDRHNRPYQNILLYDLGGGTTDIALIQLIYEELPIFEPMDKTATGGGSYFRITPRLLGSTGHSFIGGDLITLWLFRLLKTKVADKVLSIIAEKQIDPPPGTKMSSLLADLDVRFMENDSYRPQSLLDWTYAPQENIKQYEVLNETIIDIVIPTRYKTERERTSTFFTLWHMTEEAKKNLGTPSSTHPGSSLGHEWPAKIMLDSLQLYNMVIFLHPWLENCNIDAAEFTIEVTQEELCKFAKGPVSDSLHLAMNLAKARLKVENINDKVDRLILSGLSCNLKIVQEETKNIFRQSEGVFNFNIANVFFDQELAKTSVAMGACVGRYLESMRLDPTSEKTRQMLRNGYDQIELVVENLFTHLACRLVYDSLVAMVVMFDYGQELNKRSYIDNKPVARTDMDNLRPVQEKLWIYRVDFEGASPLYLGLIDAEAVAMEHDFSDFRKFREHYLVGFEADAELFVRGFFIPRGPKNIVAQNYIIPEPESPSINEIIAIDDRAVIHLTHDISSQELFKRKAVLEKGQEMIDTIEYPNGEKKKCVISKPLAVREMYDFYIEGKSIHNKEPQLIAHFHLPDREVDEVHLCCDETGKVILLYSFKYDIRIWGDIDYLPQKIDSQFDPFCGQH
;
A
#
# COMPACT_ATOMS: atom_id res chain seq x y z
N MET A 1 40.44 -14.51 -2.59
CA MET A 1 39.64 -14.79 -1.39
C MET A 1 40.16 -13.89 -0.27
N SER A 2 39.47 -12.77 -0.02
CA SER A 2 39.71 -11.93 1.15
C SER A 2 39.31 -12.73 2.40
N LYS A 3 40.19 -12.84 3.40
CA LYS A 3 39.81 -13.42 4.70
C LYS A 3 38.74 -12.51 5.31
N GLN A 4 37.56 -13.06 5.58
CA GLN A 4 36.44 -12.35 6.18
C GLN A 4 36.83 -11.89 7.59
N ILE A 5 36.67 -10.59 7.88
CA ILE A 5 36.93 -10.03 9.20
C ILE A 5 35.77 -10.42 10.11
N THR A 6 36.05 -11.03 11.27
CA THR A 6 35.02 -11.41 12.27
C THR A 6 35.30 -10.77 13.62
N PHE A 7 34.24 -10.47 14.37
CA PHE A 7 34.29 -9.77 15.66
C PHE A 7 33.32 -10.42 16.64
N HIS A 8 33.81 -10.88 17.80
CA HIS A 8 33.01 -11.55 18.84
C HIS A 8 33.59 -11.26 20.24
N PRO A 9 32.78 -11.31 21.32
CA PRO A 9 33.32 -11.21 22.66
C PRO A 9 34.13 -12.47 23.01
N VAL A 10 35.12 -12.34 23.91
CA VAL A 10 35.81 -13.52 24.48
C VAL A 10 34.85 -14.33 25.36
N GLN A 11 33.89 -13.65 25.99
CA GLN A 11 32.85 -14.26 26.84
C GLN A 11 31.50 -13.70 26.45
N GLU A 12 30.56 -14.56 26.05
CA GLU A 12 29.21 -14.14 25.68
C GLU A 12 28.40 -13.62 26.88
N TYR A 13 28.63 -14.20 28.06
CA TYR A 13 28.03 -13.80 29.33
C TYR A 13 29.11 -13.35 30.30
N VAL A 14 28.96 -12.16 30.87
CA VAL A 14 29.89 -11.63 31.88
C VAL A 14 29.11 -11.12 33.09
N THR A 15 29.33 -11.74 34.24
CA THR A 15 28.80 -11.25 35.50
C THR A 15 29.67 -10.11 36.02
N ILE A 16 29.05 -8.98 36.35
CA ILE A 16 29.73 -7.80 36.89
C ILE A 16 29.13 -7.41 38.24
N ASP A 17 30.02 -7.18 39.21
CA ASP A 17 29.70 -6.44 40.43
C ASP A 17 30.12 -4.98 40.22
N PRO A 18 29.18 -4.07 39.90
CA PRO A 18 29.48 -2.67 39.62
C PRO A 18 30.00 -1.91 40.84
N ILE A 19 29.85 -2.44 42.07
CA ILE A 19 30.27 -1.79 43.32
C ILE A 19 31.70 -2.18 43.69
N LYS A 20 32.13 -3.42 43.41
CA LYS A 20 33.42 -3.93 43.90
C LYS A 20 34.51 -4.09 42.83
N HIS A 21 34.14 -4.24 41.55
CA HIS A 21 35.09 -4.77 40.57
C HIS A 21 35.64 -3.74 39.56
N LYS A 22 36.95 -3.86 39.26
CA LYS A 22 37.61 -3.28 38.08
C LYS A 22 38.04 -4.40 37.14
N GLY A 23 37.14 -4.78 36.25
CA GLY A 23 37.37 -5.84 35.26
C GLY A 23 37.59 -5.26 33.86
N HIS A 24 37.72 -6.13 32.87
CA HIS A 24 37.78 -5.72 31.47
C HIS A 24 36.81 -6.56 30.64
N LEU A 25 36.11 -5.94 29.70
CA LEU A 25 35.44 -6.66 28.62
C LEU A 25 36.44 -6.88 27.50
N ARG A 26 36.60 -8.12 27.04
CA ARG A 26 37.51 -8.48 25.97
C ARG A 26 36.73 -8.89 24.72
N TYR A 27 37.18 -8.41 23.57
CA TYR A 27 36.62 -8.77 22.27
C TYR A 27 37.73 -9.17 21.31
N VAL A 28 37.49 -10.19 20.50
CA VAL A 28 38.41 -10.69 19.50
C VAL A 28 38.01 -10.16 18.13
N LEU A 29 38.97 -9.57 17.44
CA LEU A 29 38.88 -9.17 16.04
C LEU A 29 39.87 -10.00 15.22
N LEU A 30 39.34 -10.89 14.38
CA LEU A 30 40.14 -11.66 13.43
C LEU A 30 40.34 -10.82 12.16
N SER A 31 41.52 -10.23 12.03
CA SER A 31 41.92 -9.42 10.87
C SER A 31 43.34 -9.79 10.43
N ALA A 32 43.59 -9.83 9.12
CA ALA A 32 44.93 -10.01 8.56
C ALA A 32 45.79 -8.73 8.60
N GLU A 33 45.19 -7.59 8.95
CA GLU A 33 45.81 -6.27 8.94
C GLU A 33 46.11 -5.74 10.34
N HIS A 34 47.21 -5.01 10.48
CA HIS A 34 47.60 -4.35 11.72
C HIS A 34 46.83 -3.02 11.88
N ILE A 35 45.81 -2.98 12.75
CA ILE A 35 44.91 -1.82 12.90
C ILE A 35 45.26 -0.97 14.12
N LYS A 36 45.55 0.32 13.95
CA LYS A 36 45.88 1.22 15.08
C LYS A 36 44.64 1.62 15.87
N LYS A 37 44.80 1.87 17.18
CA LYS A 37 43.73 2.37 18.08
C LYS A 37 43.04 3.64 17.57
N SER A 38 43.80 4.57 16.98
CA SER A 38 43.26 5.81 16.42
C SER A 38 42.34 5.61 15.21
N GLU A 39 42.35 4.43 14.59
CA GLU A 39 41.55 4.11 13.41
C GLU A 39 40.21 3.45 13.78
N ILE A 40 40.04 3.00 15.03
CA ILE A 40 38.88 2.24 15.51
C ILE A 40 38.05 3.08 16.48
N THR A 41 36.74 3.05 16.29
CA THR A 41 35.75 3.48 17.29
C THR A 41 34.92 2.27 17.73
N ILE A 42 34.83 2.04 19.03
CA ILE A 42 33.92 1.05 19.63
C ILE A 42 32.70 1.76 20.24
N LYS A 43 31.51 1.21 19.98
CA LYS A 43 30.22 1.75 20.47
C LYS A 43 29.41 0.64 21.10
N PHE A 44 28.84 0.94 22.26
CA PHE A 44 27.91 0.05 22.96
C PHE A 44 26.50 0.58 22.77
N ALA A 45 25.57 -0.28 22.40
CA ALA A 45 24.17 0.06 22.24
C ALA A 45 23.30 -1.05 22.80
N PHE A 46 22.12 -0.71 23.29
CA PHE A 46 21.08 -1.71 23.55
C PHE A 46 20.51 -2.19 22.21
N PRO A 47 20.21 -3.49 22.06
CA PRO A 47 19.37 -3.97 20.98
C PRO A 47 18.06 -3.17 20.93
N ARG A 48 17.57 -2.88 19.72
CA ARG A 48 16.25 -2.23 19.56
C ARG A 48 15.14 -3.08 20.19
N SER A 49 15.33 -4.41 20.19
CA SER A 49 14.45 -5.45 20.75
C SER A 49 14.61 -5.71 22.25
N TRP A 50 15.31 -4.86 23.02
CA TRP A 50 15.38 -5.07 24.47
C TRP A 50 14.05 -4.67 25.14
N HIS A 51 13.11 -5.61 25.14
CA HIS A 51 11.80 -5.55 25.78
C HIS A 51 11.92 -6.06 27.23
N SER A 52 12.55 -5.30 28.12
CA SER A 52 12.32 -5.58 29.55
C SER A 52 10.90 -5.15 29.89
N GLU A 53 10.13 -5.98 30.59
CA GLU A 53 8.74 -5.73 31.05
C GLU A 53 8.56 -4.44 31.86
N ALA A 54 9.66 -3.75 32.18
CA ALA A 54 9.73 -2.51 32.92
C ALA A 54 10.59 -1.45 32.18
N PRO A 55 10.00 -0.43 31.51
CA PRO A 55 10.73 0.64 30.82
C PRO A 55 11.78 1.37 31.68
N HIS A 56 11.60 1.37 33.00
CA HIS A 56 12.52 1.98 33.96
C HIS A 56 13.86 1.21 34.07
N LEU A 57 13.90 -0.10 33.84
CA LEU A 57 15.13 -0.91 33.86
C LEU A 57 16.10 -0.50 32.75
N ARG A 58 15.59 -0.07 31.59
CA ARG A 58 16.40 0.44 30.48
C ARG A 58 17.15 1.72 30.87
N GLY A 59 16.52 2.59 31.65
CA GLY A 59 17.14 3.80 32.19
C GLY A 59 18.23 3.47 33.21
N ILE A 60 17.96 2.55 34.12
CA ILE A 60 18.91 2.09 35.15
C ILE A 60 20.14 1.44 34.48
N ALA A 61 19.94 0.48 33.57
CA ALA A 61 21.02 -0.19 32.87
C ALA A 61 21.86 0.77 32.03
N ARG A 62 21.24 1.78 31.39
CA ARG A 62 21.98 2.82 30.68
C ARG A 62 22.87 3.62 31.61
N ASN A 63 22.37 3.99 32.79
CA ASN A 63 23.13 4.73 33.78
C ASN A 63 24.28 3.90 34.35
N VAL A 64 24.04 2.61 34.65
CA VAL A 64 25.07 1.67 35.12
C VAL A 64 26.18 1.53 34.07
N LEU A 65 25.85 1.30 32.80
CA LEU A 65 26.85 1.10 31.74
C LEU A 65 27.68 2.35 31.44
N ILE A 66 27.07 3.54 31.46
CA ILE A 66 27.80 4.80 31.24
C ILE A 66 28.85 5.04 32.33
N GLN A 67 28.54 4.64 33.56
CA GLN A 67 29.45 4.83 34.69
C GLN A 67 30.48 3.71 34.82
N VAL A 68 30.11 2.47 34.46
CA VAL A 68 30.96 1.29 34.60
C VAL A 68 31.87 1.07 33.40
N LEU A 69 31.46 1.34 32.15
CA LEU A 69 32.33 1.09 30.98
C LEU A 69 33.20 2.30 30.64
N ASP A 70 34.52 2.15 30.70
CA ASP A 70 35.46 3.20 30.28
C ASP A 70 35.82 3.09 28.81
N ILE A 71 34.81 3.31 27.96
CA ILE A 71 34.89 3.18 26.50
C ILE A 71 35.96 4.10 25.90
N ALA A 72 36.28 5.23 26.54
CA ALA A 72 37.29 6.17 26.03
C ALA A 72 38.73 5.64 26.17
N ASN A 73 38.98 4.69 27.08
CA ASN A 73 40.32 4.18 27.40
C ASN A 73 40.50 2.70 27.03
N PHE A 74 39.75 2.16 26.08
CA PHE A 74 39.96 0.79 25.59
C PHE A 74 41.37 0.60 25.03
N ASP A 75 41.99 -0.56 25.19
CA ASP A 75 43.30 -0.88 24.60
C ASP A 75 43.22 -2.01 23.58
N ILE A 76 44.28 -2.12 22.77
CA ILE A 76 44.41 -3.10 21.71
C ILE A 76 45.65 -3.95 22.00
N GLU A 77 45.45 -5.25 22.21
CA GLU A 77 46.52 -6.24 22.38
C GLU A 77 46.62 -7.11 21.12
N TYR A 78 47.80 -7.20 20.51
CA TYR A 78 48.02 -8.11 19.39
C TYR A 78 48.45 -9.49 19.90
N LYS A 79 47.68 -10.52 19.57
CA LYS A 79 48.07 -11.92 19.72
C LYS A 79 48.58 -12.45 18.38
N SER A 80 49.16 -13.65 18.36
CA SER A 80 49.83 -14.23 17.18
C SER A 80 48.93 -14.39 15.95
N ASP A 81 47.62 -14.48 16.13
CA ASP A 81 46.62 -14.83 15.13
C ASP A 81 45.38 -13.92 15.13
N HIS A 82 45.23 -13.04 16.12
CA HIS A 82 44.09 -12.13 16.27
C HIS A 82 44.44 -10.89 17.09
N LEU A 83 43.53 -9.91 17.07
CA LEU A 83 43.62 -8.69 17.84
C LEU A 83 42.57 -8.71 18.95
N GLU A 84 42.98 -8.50 20.20
CA GLU A 84 42.09 -8.35 21.35
C GLU A 84 41.86 -6.88 21.66
N ILE A 85 40.59 -6.52 21.87
CA ILE A 85 40.16 -5.19 22.30
C ILE A 85 39.70 -5.30 23.74
N VAL A 86 40.37 -4.57 24.61
CA VAL A 86 40.20 -4.65 26.06
C VAL A 86 39.56 -3.35 26.54
N VAL A 87 38.28 -3.41 26.94
CA VAL A 87 37.53 -2.26 27.45
C VAL A 87 37.54 -2.29 28.98
N PRO A 88 38.24 -1.35 29.65
CA PRO A 88 38.30 -1.33 31.11
C PRO A 88 36.96 -0.95 31.73
N MET A 89 36.71 -1.49 32.92
CA MET A 89 35.55 -1.16 33.74
C MET A 89 35.94 -0.34 34.97
N LYS A 90 35.09 0.62 35.33
CA LYS A 90 35.17 1.49 36.50
C LYS A 90 34.17 1.06 37.55
N GLN A 91 34.52 1.37 38.79
CA GLN A 91 33.61 1.23 39.92
C GLN A 91 32.50 2.28 39.81
N LEU A 92 31.27 1.87 40.09
CA LEU A 92 30.12 2.76 40.15
C LEU A 92 30.30 3.79 41.27
N SER A 93 30.10 5.06 40.97
CA SER A 93 30.31 6.16 41.93
C SER A 93 29.14 6.38 42.89
N ASP A 94 27.95 5.86 42.57
CA ASP A 94 26.72 6.03 43.34
C ASP A 94 25.93 4.72 43.34
N ASP A 95 25.87 4.04 44.48
CA ASP A 95 25.22 2.74 44.66
C ASP A 95 23.68 2.85 44.78
N SER A 96 23.14 4.07 44.94
CA SER A 96 21.69 4.29 44.98
C SER A 96 20.98 3.88 43.69
N VAL A 97 21.69 3.86 42.56
CA VAL A 97 21.20 3.44 41.23
C VAL A 97 20.80 1.95 41.21
N LEU A 98 21.30 1.15 42.15
CA LEU A 98 21.07 -0.30 42.23
C LEU A 98 20.09 -0.71 43.34
N GLN A 99 19.58 0.23 44.14
CA GLN A 99 18.68 -0.10 45.26
C GLN A 99 17.37 -0.73 44.76
N GLY A 100 17.16 -2.00 45.09
CA GLY A 100 15.93 -2.77 44.77
C GLY A 100 16.05 -3.72 43.58
N TYR A 101 17.20 -3.81 42.90
CA TYR A 101 17.36 -4.61 41.67
C TYR A 101 18.66 -5.42 41.70
N ASN A 102 18.55 -6.73 41.97
CA ASN A 102 19.65 -7.70 41.91
C ASN A 102 19.11 -9.16 41.87
N PRO A 103 19.52 -10.04 40.92
CA PRO A 103 20.30 -9.78 39.71
C PRO A 103 19.43 -9.38 38.50
N PHE A 104 19.99 -8.65 37.53
CA PHE A 104 19.33 -8.37 36.25
C PHE A 104 20.29 -8.39 35.07
N GLU A 105 19.79 -8.81 33.90
CA GLU A 105 20.57 -8.99 32.69
C GLU A 105 20.50 -7.79 31.76
N ILE A 106 21.63 -7.46 31.13
CA ILE A 106 21.75 -6.38 30.15
C ILE A 106 22.30 -6.93 28.84
N GLN A 107 21.46 -6.93 27.80
CA GLN A 107 21.89 -7.30 26.46
C GLN A 107 22.57 -6.10 25.76
N LEU A 108 23.77 -6.34 25.24
CA LEU A 108 24.60 -5.35 24.56
C LEU A 108 24.84 -5.73 23.10
N ALA A 109 24.65 -4.76 22.22
CA ALA A 109 25.20 -4.76 20.87
C ALA A 109 26.48 -3.91 20.86
N VAL A 110 27.62 -4.57 20.67
CA VAL A 110 28.94 -3.94 20.62
C VAL A 110 29.32 -3.77 19.15
N LYS A 111 29.57 -2.54 18.75
CA LYS A 111 29.85 -2.17 17.36
C LYS A 111 31.27 -1.64 17.26
N ILE A 112 32.02 -2.15 16.30
CA ILE A 112 33.32 -1.60 15.89
C ILE A 112 33.21 -0.98 14.52
N GLN A 113 33.83 0.18 14.37
CA GLN A 113 33.92 0.91 13.12
C GLN A 113 35.36 1.35 12.90
N ARG A 114 35.93 1.03 11.73
CA ARG A 114 37.21 1.55 11.26
C ARG A 114 36.96 2.67 10.26
N THR A 115 37.63 3.80 10.45
CA THR A 115 37.53 4.96 9.53
C THR A 115 38.93 5.29 9.03
N SER A 116 39.25 4.83 7.82
CA SER A 116 40.52 5.12 7.12
C SER A 116 40.25 5.23 5.62
N ASP A 117 41.04 6.06 4.92
CA ASP A 117 40.80 6.47 3.54
C ASP A 117 40.80 5.31 2.51
N ASP A 118 41.49 4.20 2.79
CA ASP A 118 41.60 3.08 1.84
C ASP A 118 40.66 1.90 2.14
N HIS A 119 40.27 1.64 3.41
CA HIS A 119 39.42 0.50 3.78
C HIS A 119 38.55 0.77 5.04
N SER A 120 37.29 1.20 4.86
CA SER A 120 36.32 1.35 5.94
C SER A 120 35.51 0.08 6.18
N PHE A 121 35.34 -0.35 7.43
CA PHE A 121 34.44 -1.45 7.77
C PHE A 121 33.69 -1.22 9.07
N GLN A 122 32.59 -1.94 9.23
CA GLN A 122 31.73 -1.87 10.40
C GLN A 122 31.18 -3.27 10.75
N ILE A 123 31.46 -3.76 11.95
CA ILE A 123 31.08 -5.11 12.40
C ILE A 123 30.49 -5.01 13.80
N LYS A 124 29.55 -5.91 14.14
CA LYS A 124 28.85 -5.95 15.42
C LYS A 124 29.01 -7.32 16.09
N ALA A 125 29.01 -7.33 17.41
CA ALA A 125 28.94 -8.51 18.25
C ALA A 125 27.86 -8.33 19.32
N ARG A 126 27.32 -9.43 19.85
CA ARG A 126 26.37 -9.42 20.97
C ARG A 126 27.07 -9.93 22.23
N GLN A 127 26.75 -9.34 23.38
CA GLN A 127 27.24 -9.78 24.69
C GLN A 127 26.15 -9.52 25.74
N VAL A 128 26.05 -10.37 26.76
CA VAL A 128 25.12 -10.21 27.88
C VAL A 128 25.92 -9.92 29.14
N LEU A 129 25.55 -8.86 29.87
CA LEU A 129 26.11 -8.56 31.18
C LEU A 129 25.10 -8.90 32.27
N ILE A 130 25.49 -9.69 33.25
CA ILE A 130 24.67 -10.03 34.41
C ILE A 130 25.13 -9.11 35.54
N VAL A 131 24.28 -8.19 35.98
CA VAL A 131 24.61 -7.27 37.07
C VAL A 131 24.19 -7.91 38.39
N GLU A 132 25.18 -8.25 39.22
CA GLU A 132 24.96 -8.90 40.50
C GLU A 132 25.85 -8.31 41.60
N ILE A 133 25.28 -7.94 42.75
CA ILE A 133 26.04 -7.50 43.94
C ILE A 133 26.46 -8.75 44.72
N LEU A 134 27.75 -9.04 44.76
CA LEU A 134 28.29 -10.25 45.37
C LEU A 134 28.57 -10.04 46.88
N PRO A 135 28.38 -11.05 47.76
CA PRO A 135 28.80 -11.00 49.16
C PRO A 135 30.31 -10.74 49.34
N ASP A 136 30.73 -10.19 50.49
CA ASP A 136 32.13 -9.79 50.75
C ASP A 136 33.17 -10.94 50.72
N ASP A 137 32.75 -12.20 50.73
CA ASP A 137 33.63 -13.36 50.93
C ASP A 137 33.91 -14.19 49.66
N ILE A 138 33.48 -13.75 48.46
CA ILE A 138 33.67 -14.49 47.19
C ILE A 138 34.81 -13.87 46.36
N GLU A 139 35.90 -14.63 46.16
CA GLU A 139 37.00 -14.25 45.23
C GLU A 139 36.51 -14.29 43.77
N TRP A 140 36.62 -13.16 43.07
CA TRP A 140 36.10 -12.90 41.71
C TRP A 140 36.58 -13.89 40.63
N GLU A 141 37.79 -14.45 40.74
CA GLU A 141 38.29 -15.44 39.78
C GLU A 141 37.59 -16.80 39.90
N LYS A 142 36.91 -17.09 41.02
CA LYS A 142 36.19 -18.36 41.22
C LYS A 142 34.76 -18.35 40.72
N SER A 143 34.05 -17.21 40.70
CA SER A 143 32.66 -17.14 40.24
C SER A 143 32.54 -17.30 38.71
N ASN A 144 33.53 -16.83 37.94
CA ASN A 144 33.55 -17.01 36.48
C ASN A 144 33.98 -18.42 36.03
N ASN A 145 34.59 -19.21 36.92
CA ASN A 145 34.95 -20.62 36.64
C ASN A 145 33.84 -21.61 37.04
N PHE A 146 32.75 -21.18 37.68
CA PHE A 146 31.68 -22.08 38.15
C PHE A 146 30.76 -22.61 37.04
N LEU A 147 31.03 -22.29 35.77
CA LEU A 147 30.30 -22.81 34.60
C LEU A 147 31.13 -23.75 33.71
N VAL A 148 32.37 -24.10 34.09
CA VAL A 148 33.21 -25.02 33.32
C VAL A 148 34.03 -25.89 34.28
N GLU A 149 33.49 -27.05 34.69
CA GLU A 149 34.24 -28.27 35.04
C GLU A 149 33.28 -29.33 35.63
N GLU A 150 32.67 -30.15 34.77
CA GLU A 150 32.42 -31.57 35.06
C GLU A 150 32.83 -32.37 33.82
N ASP A 151 33.81 -33.27 33.99
CA ASP A 151 34.32 -34.20 33.01
C ASP A 151 33.21 -35.15 32.50
N PHE A 152 32.70 -34.90 31.29
CA PHE A 152 31.90 -35.87 30.52
C PHE A 152 32.79 -36.56 29.50
N SER A 153 33.70 -37.44 29.96
CA SER A 153 34.55 -38.21 29.05
C SER A 153 34.03 -39.61 28.70
N ASP A 154 32.81 -40.00 29.09
CA ASP A 154 32.27 -41.34 28.78
C ASP A 154 30.73 -41.38 28.66
N ASP A 155 30.10 -40.45 27.93
CA ASP A 155 28.67 -40.52 27.59
C ASP A 155 28.47 -40.78 26.07
N PRO A 156 27.80 -41.88 25.65
CA PRO A 156 27.57 -42.19 24.23
C PRO A 156 26.73 -41.15 23.47
N PHE A 157 26.18 -40.14 24.15
CA PHE A 157 25.45 -39.02 23.55
C PHE A 157 26.34 -38.03 22.77
N PHE A 158 27.66 -38.01 22.99
CA PHE A 158 28.56 -37.05 22.34
C PHE A 158 28.97 -37.39 20.90
N ASN A 159 28.65 -38.59 20.42
CA ASN A 159 28.90 -38.97 19.02
C ASN A 159 27.71 -38.71 18.08
N GLU A 160 26.52 -38.37 18.60
CA GLU A 160 25.39 -37.91 17.77
C GLU A 160 25.31 -36.37 17.65
N VAL A 161 26.01 -35.62 18.50
CA VAL A 161 26.05 -34.15 18.43
C VAL A 161 27.15 -33.63 17.49
N GLN A 162 28.17 -34.44 17.16
CA GLN A 162 29.20 -34.05 16.19
C GLN A 162 28.79 -34.14 14.71
N GLU A 163 27.57 -34.60 14.39
CA GLU A 163 26.99 -34.49 13.05
C GLU A 163 25.89 -33.43 12.92
N GLN A 164 25.53 -32.71 14.00
CA GLN A 164 24.50 -31.64 13.93
C GLN A 164 25.02 -30.20 14.09
N ASP A 165 26.30 -30.00 14.45
CA ASP A 165 26.92 -28.66 14.52
C ASP A 165 27.81 -28.31 13.30
N LEU A 166 27.61 -29.01 12.17
CA LEU A 166 28.03 -28.54 10.86
C LEU A 166 26.80 -28.03 10.10
N GLU A 167 26.72 -26.70 9.97
CA GLU A 167 25.70 -25.89 9.30
C GLU A 167 24.54 -25.37 10.17
N ALA A 168 24.83 -24.42 11.07
CA ALA A 168 23.89 -23.31 11.27
C ALA A 168 23.74 -22.58 9.92
N LYS A 169 22.81 -23.04 9.07
CA LYS A 169 22.50 -22.43 7.77
C LYS A 169 22.22 -20.95 8.01
N GLN A 170 23.14 -20.11 7.54
CA GLN A 170 22.93 -18.67 7.51
C GLN A 170 21.72 -18.43 6.60
N THR A 171 20.56 -18.07 7.18
CA THR A 171 19.33 -17.81 6.43
C THR A 171 19.59 -16.74 5.38
N LEU A 172 19.44 -17.09 4.11
CA LEU A 172 19.76 -16.21 3.00
C LEU A 172 18.56 -15.29 2.69
N PRO A 173 18.66 -13.96 2.90
CA PRO A 173 17.56 -13.05 2.57
C PRO A 173 17.36 -12.96 1.05
N TYR A 174 16.10 -12.89 0.61
CA TYR A 174 15.76 -12.65 -0.78
C TYR A 174 16.23 -11.26 -1.21
N SER A 175 17.01 -11.20 -2.28
CA SER A 175 17.62 -9.97 -2.79
C SER A 175 16.68 -9.13 -3.68
N GLY A 176 15.53 -9.70 -4.07
CA GLY A 176 14.50 -9.03 -4.85
C GLY A 176 13.48 -8.28 -3.99
N ILE A 177 12.50 -7.68 -4.67
CA ILE A 177 11.38 -6.97 -4.04
C ILE A 177 10.18 -7.94 -3.99
N ILE A 178 9.54 -8.04 -2.82
CA ILE A 178 8.27 -8.77 -2.66
C ILE A 178 7.16 -7.74 -2.44
N SER A 179 6.09 -7.81 -3.21
CA SER A 179 4.90 -6.97 -3.05
C SER A 179 3.72 -7.83 -2.66
N VAL A 180 2.98 -7.42 -1.63
CA VAL A 180 1.86 -8.17 -1.07
C VAL A 180 0.60 -7.31 -1.12
N ASP A 181 -0.39 -7.79 -1.88
CA ASP A 181 -1.77 -7.34 -1.79
C ASP A 181 -2.58 -8.38 -1.00
N PHE A 182 -2.73 -8.13 0.31
CA PHE A 182 -3.59 -8.95 1.16
C PHE A 182 -5.03 -8.44 1.06
N GLY A 183 -5.83 -8.94 0.12
CA GLY A 183 -7.23 -8.51 -0.05
C GLY A 183 -8.23 -9.13 0.93
N THR A 184 -9.49 -8.65 0.89
CA THR A 184 -10.57 -9.15 1.76
C THR A 184 -11.08 -10.54 1.37
N THR A 185 -11.00 -10.89 0.08
CA THR A 185 -11.48 -12.16 -0.47
C THR A 185 -10.36 -12.98 -1.11
N ASN A 186 -9.43 -12.32 -1.80
CA ASN A 186 -8.27 -12.94 -2.41
C ASN A 186 -7.02 -12.12 -2.14
N SER A 187 -5.87 -12.77 -2.17
CA SER A 187 -4.56 -12.15 -1.97
C SER A 187 -3.62 -12.50 -3.13
N VAL A 188 -2.68 -11.61 -3.41
CA VAL A 188 -1.68 -11.76 -4.48
C VAL A 188 -0.32 -11.37 -3.95
N ILE A 189 0.70 -12.15 -4.32
CA ILE A 189 2.10 -11.79 -4.11
C ILE A 189 2.80 -11.72 -5.46
N VAL A 190 3.46 -10.59 -5.70
CA VAL A 190 4.30 -10.35 -6.87
C VAL A 190 5.73 -10.18 -6.40
N VAL A 191 6.69 -10.75 -7.13
CA VAL A 191 8.10 -10.50 -6.89
C VAL A 191 8.76 -9.89 -8.11
N ARG A 192 9.84 -9.16 -7.86
CA ARG A 192 10.83 -8.82 -8.86
C ARG A 192 12.15 -9.51 -8.53
N ASP A 193 12.55 -10.47 -9.34
CA ASP A 193 13.77 -11.25 -9.11
C ASP A 193 15.01 -10.63 -9.79
N PRO A 194 16.13 -10.47 -9.07
CA PRO A 194 17.36 -9.90 -9.61
C PRO A 194 18.24 -10.88 -10.40
N HIS A 195 17.94 -12.19 -10.39
CA HIS A 195 18.72 -13.24 -11.11
C HIS A 195 18.74 -13.01 -12.62
N PHE A 196 17.64 -12.50 -13.15
CA PHE A 196 17.58 -12.06 -14.54
C PHE A 196 18.22 -10.66 -14.62
N ALA A 197 19.31 -10.50 -15.38
CA ALA A 197 20.00 -9.21 -15.64
C ALA A 197 19.41 -8.51 -16.87
N ALA A 198 19.25 -7.17 -16.88
CA ALA A 198 18.42 -6.38 -17.83
C ALA A 198 18.62 -6.85 -19.28
N GLU A 199 17.68 -7.63 -19.84
CA GLU A 199 17.68 -7.89 -21.26
C GLU A 199 17.06 -6.65 -21.87
N GLU A 200 17.86 -6.02 -22.72
CA GLU A 200 17.52 -4.85 -23.50
C GLU A 200 16.20 -5.13 -24.22
N ILE A 201 15.22 -4.22 -24.14
CA ILE A 201 14.02 -4.30 -24.97
C ILE A 201 14.49 -4.09 -26.41
N GLY A 202 14.79 -5.19 -27.10
CA GLY A 202 15.08 -5.18 -28.52
C GLY A 202 13.85 -4.76 -29.32
N LYS A 203 14.04 -4.37 -30.57
CA LYS A 203 12.94 -4.13 -31.53
C LYS A 203 12.24 -5.41 -31.99
N ASP A 204 12.59 -6.56 -31.42
CA ASP A 204 12.07 -7.89 -31.76
C ASP A 204 11.17 -8.43 -30.63
N LEU A 205 10.10 -9.15 -30.99
CA LEU A 205 9.26 -9.85 -30.02
C LEU A 205 10.05 -10.96 -29.30
N SER A 206 9.80 -11.14 -27.99
CA SER A 206 10.34 -12.26 -27.21
C SER A 206 9.84 -13.61 -27.73
N ARG A 207 10.51 -14.72 -27.35
CA ARG A 207 10.07 -16.09 -27.73
C ARG A 207 8.64 -16.40 -27.29
N GLU A 208 8.24 -15.89 -26.13
CA GLU A 208 6.90 -16.07 -25.56
C GLU A 208 5.85 -15.28 -26.33
N GLN A 209 6.16 -14.02 -26.68
CA GLN A 209 5.31 -13.20 -27.54
C GLN A 209 5.16 -13.82 -28.93
N TRP A 210 6.23 -14.36 -29.52
CA TRP A 210 6.12 -15.11 -30.79
C TRP A 210 5.25 -16.35 -30.66
N SER A 211 5.39 -17.12 -29.59
CA SER A 211 4.54 -18.30 -29.35
C SER A 211 3.07 -17.92 -29.17
N ALA A 212 2.78 -16.84 -28.43
CA ALA A 212 1.43 -16.30 -28.30
C ALA A 212 0.90 -15.79 -29.65
N LEU A 213 1.74 -15.12 -30.45
CA LEU A 213 1.38 -14.62 -31.78
C LEU A 213 0.96 -15.74 -32.69
N SER A 214 1.79 -16.77 -32.80
CA SER A 214 1.50 -17.96 -33.59
C SER A 214 0.21 -18.63 -33.12
N THR A 215 0.01 -18.76 -31.80
CA THR A 215 -1.21 -19.36 -31.25
C THR A 215 -2.46 -18.54 -31.62
N TRP A 216 -2.37 -17.21 -31.53
CA TRP A 216 -3.47 -16.33 -31.93
C TRP A 216 -3.75 -16.41 -33.44
N VAL A 217 -2.71 -16.30 -34.27
CA VAL A 217 -2.84 -16.43 -35.73
C VAL A 217 -3.48 -17.77 -36.11
N ASN A 218 -3.14 -18.85 -35.41
CA ASN A 218 -3.73 -20.17 -35.62
C ASN A 218 -5.22 -20.18 -35.33
N ASN A 219 -5.61 -19.66 -34.16
CA ASN A 219 -7.02 -19.58 -33.80
C ASN A 219 -7.81 -18.68 -34.77
N TRP A 220 -7.22 -17.55 -35.19
CA TRP A 220 -7.81 -16.62 -36.14
C TRP A 220 -8.03 -17.28 -37.52
N LEU A 221 -7.02 -18.00 -38.03
CA LEU A 221 -7.12 -18.76 -39.27
C LEU A 221 -8.15 -19.89 -39.17
N ILE A 222 -8.18 -20.63 -38.07
CA ILE A 222 -9.18 -21.68 -37.83
C ILE A 222 -10.59 -21.09 -37.81
N GLU A 223 -10.79 -19.96 -37.14
CA GLU A 223 -12.09 -19.28 -37.06
C GLU A 223 -12.62 -18.90 -38.45
N HIS A 224 -11.79 -18.29 -39.30
CA HIS A 224 -12.20 -17.92 -40.66
C HIS A 224 -12.35 -19.11 -41.61
N LEU A 225 -11.38 -20.04 -41.61
CA LEU A 225 -11.37 -21.16 -42.56
C LEU A 225 -12.37 -22.28 -42.21
N SER A 226 -12.83 -22.37 -40.96
CA SER A 226 -13.85 -23.36 -40.58
C SER A 226 -15.30 -22.93 -40.86
N MET A 227 -15.52 -21.70 -41.35
CA MET A 227 -16.86 -21.20 -41.67
C MET A 227 -17.47 -21.94 -42.87
N ILE A 228 -18.59 -22.63 -42.64
CA ILE A 228 -19.33 -23.40 -43.66
C ILE A 228 -19.89 -22.48 -44.76
N THR A 229 -20.28 -21.25 -44.41
CA THR A 229 -20.75 -20.22 -45.35
C THR A 229 -19.83 -19.00 -45.24
N PRO A 230 -18.70 -18.97 -45.99
CA PRO A 230 -17.72 -17.91 -45.87
C PRO A 230 -18.27 -16.57 -46.37
N ASN A 231 -17.98 -15.51 -45.61
CA ASN A 231 -18.21 -14.13 -46.00
C ASN A 231 -16.98 -13.56 -46.77
N GLU A 232 -17.03 -12.28 -47.14
CA GLU A 232 -15.95 -11.62 -47.89
C GLU A 232 -14.62 -11.57 -47.11
N ALA A 233 -14.68 -11.45 -45.78
CA ALA A 233 -13.50 -11.49 -44.91
C ALA A 233 -12.86 -12.88 -44.88
N ASP A 234 -13.67 -13.94 -44.73
CA ASP A 234 -13.18 -15.32 -44.70
C ASP A 234 -12.49 -15.68 -46.04
N THR A 235 -13.09 -15.27 -47.16
CA THR A 235 -12.55 -15.47 -48.51
C THR A 235 -11.26 -14.66 -48.74
N PHE A 236 -11.17 -13.45 -48.18
CA PHE A 236 -9.97 -12.63 -48.22
C PHE A 236 -8.80 -13.27 -47.46
N ILE A 237 -9.07 -13.83 -46.27
CA ILE A 237 -8.10 -14.56 -45.46
C ILE A 237 -7.60 -15.83 -46.15
N GLU A 238 -8.51 -16.63 -46.75
CA GLU A 238 -8.14 -17.80 -47.59
C GLU A 238 -7.26 -17.41 -48.78
N LYS A 239 -7.53 -16.27 -49.40
CA LYS A 239 -6.72 -15.79 -50.53
C LYS A 239 -5.30 -15.43 -50.08
N LEU A 240 -5.16 -14.78 -48.93
CA LEU A 240 -3.86 -14.39 -48.38
C LEU A 240 -3.03 -15.60 -47.93
N SER A 241 -3.66 -16.64 -47.38
CA SER A 241 -2.93 -17.86 -47.00
C SER A 241 -2.35 -18.54 -48.23
N ARG A 242 -3.13 -18.63 -49.33
CA ARG A 242 -2.65 -19.16 -50.62
C ARG A 242 -1.56 -18.31 -51.30
N GLN A 243 -1.47 -17.03 -50.95
CA GLN A 243 -0.44 -16.12 -51.48
C GLN A 243 0.87 -16.19 -50.69
N THR A 244 0.85 -16.81 -49.51
CA THR A 244 2.02 -16.91 -48.64
C THR A 244 2.79 -18.18 -48.95
N SER A 245 4.11 -18.05 -49.11
CA SER A 245 4.97 -19.16 -49.48
C SER A 245 4.96 -20.25 -48.40
N ASN A 246 4.79 -21.51 -48.80
CA ASN A 246 4.76 -22.69 -47.93
C ASN A 246 3.60 -22.74 -46.91
N MET A 247 2.52 -21.98 -47.12
CA MET A 247 1.32 -22.02 -46.28
C MET A 247 0.17 -22.71 -47.02
N GLU A 248 0.18 -24.04 -47.06
CA GLU A 248 -0.84 -24.85 -47.77
C GLU A 248 -2.05 -25.17 -46.89
N LEU A 249 -2.84 -24.14 -46.55
CA LEU A 249 -4.03 -24.33 -45.71
C LEU A 249 -5.25 -24.85 -46.51
N PRO A 250 -6.10 -25.69 -45.88
CA PRO A 250 -7.38 -26.10 -46.45
C PRO A 250 -8.31 -24.91 -46.78
N PRO A 251 -9.21 -25.04 -47.78
CA PRO A 251 -10.16 -23.97 -48.14
C PRO A 251 -11.21 -23.73 -47.05
N CYS A 252 -11.94 -22.62 -47.14
CA CYS A 252 -13.08 -22.34 -46.25
C CYS A 252 -14.09 -23.51 -46.22
N GLY A 253 -14.64 -23.79 -45.04
CA GLY A 253 -15.58 -24.89 -44.79
C GLY A 253 -14.90 -26.22 -44.41
N SER A 254 -13.59 -26.22 -44.21
CA SER A 254 -12.83 -27.39 -43.73
C SER A 254 -13.01 -27.59 -42.21
N LEU A 255 -12.80 -28.80 -41.71
CA LEU A 255 -12.88 -29.06 -40.26
C LEU A 255 -11.72 -28.35 -39.54
N SER A 256 -12.00 -27.81 -38.35
CA SER A 256 -10.99 -27.11 -37.53
C SER A 256 -9.76 -27.98 -37.24
N ILE A 257 -9.92 -29.31 -37.18
CA ILE A 257 -8.82 -30.26 -36.92
C ILE A 257 -7.85 -30.36 -38.10
N ASP A 258 -8.36 -30.35 -39.34
CA ASP A 258 -7.54 -30.45 -40.56
C ASP A 258 -6.72 -29.17 -40.75
N ILE A 259 -7.32 -28.02 -40.44
CA ILE A 259 -6.63 -26.71 -40.49
C ILE A 259 -5.53 -26.66 -39.42
N TRP A 260 -5.81 -27.14 -38.21
CA TRP A 260 -4.86 -27.16 -37.11
C TRP A 260 -3.63 -28.04 -37.40
N GLU A 261 -3.81 -29.23 -37.99
CA GLU A 261 -2.70 -30.14 -38.35
C GLU A 261 -1.73 -29.52 -39.37
N GLU A 262 -2.21 -28.71 -40.33
CA GLU A 262 -1.34 -28.00 -41.28
C GLU A 262 -0.66 -26.79 -40.64
N LEU A 263 -1.33 -26.08 -39.73
CA LEU A 263 -0.74 -24.97 -38.98
C LEU A 263 0.40 -25.41 -38.05
N GLU A 264 0.33 -26.63 -37.47
CA GLU A 264 1.44 -27.20 -36.67
C GLU A 264 2.73 -27.41 -37.48
N LYS A 265 2.62 -27.58 -38.80
CA LYS A 265 3.78 -27.78 -39.69
C LYS A 265 4.40 -26.47 -40.16
N THR A 266 3.77 -25.33 -39.88
CA THR A 266 4.18 -24.00 -40.36
C THR A 266 5.30 -23.45 -39.49
N ASP A 267 6.37 -22.94 -40.11
CA ASP A 267 7.50 -22.34 -39.40
C ASP A 267 7.32 -20.84 -39.13
N LEU A 268 8.20 -20.28 -38.29
CA LEU A 268 8.15 -18.86 -37.89
C LEU A 268 8.30 -17.90 -39.08
N ALA A 269 9.11 -18.26 -40.08
CA ALA A 269 9.35 -17.41 -41.24
C ALA A 269 8.10 -17.30 -42.12
N THR A 270 7.37 -18.40 -42.30
CA THR A 270 6.07 -18.40 -43.00
C THR A 270 5.02 -17.59 -42.23
N TYR A 271 4.97 -17.66 -40.89
CA TYR A 271 4.08 -16.79 -40.10
C TYR A 271 4.41 -15.30 -40.27
N GLN A 272 5.70 -14.95 -40.28
CA GLN A 272 6.15 -13.56 -40.50
C GLN A 272 5.75 -13.06 -41.89
N GLU A 273 5.96 -13.88 -42.92
CA GLU A 273 5.54 -13.57 -44.30
C GLU A 273 4.02 -13.41 -44.39
N TYR A 274 3.25 -14.30 -43.75
CA TYR A 274 1.79 -14.22 -43.72
C TYR A 274 1.30 -12.89 -43.12
N ILE A 275 1.77 -12.55 -41.90
CA ILE A 275 1.38 -11.30 -41.22
C ILE A 275 1.80 -10.09 -42.05
N HIS A 276 2.98 -10.12 -42.66
CA HIS A 276 3.46 -9.05 -43.53
C HIS A 276 2.56 -8.86 -44.76
N ASN A 277 2.15 -9.96 -45.40
CA ASN A 277 1.24 -9.96 -46.54
C ASN A 277 -0.15 -9.40 -46.16
N VAL A 278 -0.66 -9.75 -44.97
CA VAL A 278 -1.91 -9.17 -44.44
C VAL A 278 -1.76 -7.66 -44.29
N ILE A 279 -0.70 -7.17 -43.65
CA ILE A 279 -0.47 -5.73 -43.44
C ILE A 279 -0.36 -4.99 -44.78
N ILE A 280 0.40 -5.51 -45.74
CA ILE A 280 0.50 -4.92 -47.08
C ILE A 280 -0.87 -4.84 -47.76
N ALA A 281 -1.67 -5.90 -47.66
CA ALA A 281 -2.99 -5.95 -48.26
C ALA A 281 -3.95 -4.92 -47.65
N LEU A 282 -3.81 -4.61 -46.35
CA LEU A 282 -4.61 -3.59 -45.66
C LEU A 282 -4.21 -2.15 -46.04
N VAL A 283 -2.99 -1.93 -46.54
CA VAL A 283 -2.55 -0.62 -47.04
C VAL A 283 -3.03 -0.37 -48.48
N ASN A 284 -3.63 -1.37 -49.13
CA ASN A 284 -4.12 -1.23 -50.50
C ASN A 284 -5.35 -0.28 -50.57
N PRO A 285 -5.26 0.84 -51.29
CA PRO A 285 -6.36 1.82 -51.38
C PRO A 285 -7.62 1.30 -52.09
N ASP A 286 -7.52 0.19 -52.82
CA ASP A 286 -8.64 -0.42 -53.56
C ASP A 286 -9.44 -1.44 -52.72
N LEU A 287 -9.05 -1.68 -51.45
CA LEU A 287 -9.77 -2.60 -50.56
C LEU A 287 -11.11 -1.98 -50.12
N ASP A 288 -12.16 -2.79 -50.04
CA ASP A 288 -13.46 -2.33 -49.55
C ASP A 288 -13.32 -1.75 -48.12
N PRO A 289 -13.85 -0.53 -47.84
CA PRO A 289 -13.69 0.10 -46.54
C PRO A 289 -14.26 -0.69 -45.35
N GLN A 290 -15.34 -1.46 -45.53
CA GLN A 290 -15.92 -2.26 -44.46
C GLN A 290 -15.07 -3.50 -44.18
N LEU A 291 -14.58 -4.14 -45.23
CA LEU A 291 -13.63 -5.24 -45.13
C LEU A 291 -12.31 -4.79 -44.48
N LEU A 292 -11.76 -3.66 -44.92
CA LEU A 292 -10.57 -3.03 -44.34
C LEU A 292 -10.76 -2.78 -42.84
N GLN A 293 -11.88 -2.17 -42.46
CA GLN A 293 -12.18 -1.88 -41.06
C GLN A 293 -12.26 -3.17 -40.22
N LYS A 294 -12.92 -4.21 -40.74
CA LYS A 294 -13.09 -5.49 -40.04
C LYS A 294 -11.76 -6.24 -39.85
N ILE A 295 -10.99 -6.46 -40.92
CA ILE A 295 -9.72 -7.21 -40.82
C ILE A 295 -8.66 -6.41 -40.06
N SER A 296 -8.57 -5.09 -40.27
CA SER A 296 -7.62 -4.26 -39.51
C SER A 296 -7.92 -4.33 -38.02
N TYR A 297 -9.20 -4.37 -37.65
CA TYR A 297 -9.62 -4.48 -36.26
C TYR A 297 -9.29 -5.84 -35.66
N GLU A 298 -9.58 -6.94 -36.35
CA GLU A 298 -9.24 -8.29 -35.90
C GLU A 298 -7.73 -8.49 -35.76
N LEU A 299 -6.95 -8.03 -36.74
CA LEU A 299 -5.49 -8.08 -36.72
C LEU A 299 -4.90 -7.23 -35.59
N LEU A 300 -5.35 -5.98 -35.45
CA LEU A 300 -4.89 -5.11 -34.36
C LEU A 300 -5.23 -5.73 -33.02
N HIS A 301 -6.46 -6.20 -32.81
CA HIS A 301 -6.87 -6.86 -31.56
C HIS A 301 -6.04 -8.11 -31.25
N GLY A 302 -5.68 -8.88 -32.29
CA GLY A 302 -4.80 -10.03 -32.17
C GLY A 302 -3.39 -9.70 -31.76
N LEU A 303 -2.76 -8.79 -32.51
CA LEU A 303 -1.43 -8.29 -32.22
C LEU A 303 -1.39 -7.65 -30.83
N GLU A 304 -2.39 -6.85 -30.49
CA GLU A 304 -2.60 -6.32 -29.16
C GLU A 304 -2.60 -7.45 -28.13
N LYS A 305 -3.55 -8.40 -28.19
CA LYS A 305 -3.64 -9.50 -27.21
C LYS A 305 -2.32 -10.26 -27.03
N VAL A 306 -1.57 -10.43 -28.11
CA VAL A 306 -0.29 -11.15 -28.12
C VAL A 306 0.82 -10.33 -27.48
N ILE A 307 0.97 -9.07 -27.89
CA ILE A 307 1.99 -8.19 -27.32
C ILE A 307 1.66 -7.90 -25.85
N TYR A 308 0.37 -7.78 -25.49
CA TYR A 308 -0.11 -7.65 -24.10
C TYR A 308 -0.02 -8.96 -23.29
N SER A 309 0.07 -10.13 -23.94
CA SER A 309 0.17 -11.40 -23.21
C SER A 309 1.58 -11.59 -22.65
N LYS A 310 1.75 -11.32 -21.34
CA LYS A 310 2.92 -11.66 -20.51
C LYS A 310 4.14 -10.73 -20.60
N THR A 311 3.97 -9.49 -21.07
CA THR A 311 5.03 -8.44 -21.15
C THR A 311 5.78 -8.13 -19.86
N LEU A 312 5.27 -8.50 -18.69
CA LEU A 312 5.95 -8.18 -17.43
C LEU A 312 6.84 -9.29 -16.89
N GLN A 313 6.68 -10.54 -17.34
CA GLN A 313 7.64 -11.60 -17.01
C GLN A 313 8.98 -11.35 -17.73
N SER A 314 8.93 -10.89 -18.97
CA SER A 314 10.14 -10.39 -19.68
C SER A 314 10.75 -9.18 -18.97
N GLN A 315 9.94 -8.41 -18.23
CA GLN A 315 10.41 -7.33 -17.33
C GLN A 315 10.66 -7.77 -15.89
N ARG A 316 10.59 -9.08 -15.60
CA ARG A 316 10.93 -9.73 -14.30
C ARG A 316 9.97 -9.54 -13.17
N TYR A 317 8.74 -9.14 -13.45
CA TYR A 317 7.69 -9.16 -12.46
C TYR A 317 6.96 -10.50 -12.57
N PHE A 318 6.96 -11.26 -11.48
CA PHE A 318 6.40 -12.59 -11.43
C PHE A 318 5.33 -12.67 -10.34
N ILE A 319 4.14 -13.13 -10.72
CA ILE A 319 3.14 -13.56 -9.76
C ILE A 319 3.57 -14.91 -9.20
N LEU A 320 3.65 -15.02 -7.88
CA LEU A 320 4.02 -16.26 -7.20
C LEU A 320 2.89 -17.28 -7.20
N GLU A 321 3.25 -18.54 -7.28
CA GLU A 321 2.36 -19.69 -7.16
C GLU A 321 2.18 -20.01 -5.67
N LEU A 322 1.25 -19.31 -5.01
CA LEU A 322 1.01 -19.48 -3.58
C LEU A 322 0.26 -20.77 -3.24
N ASP A 323 -0.42 -21.38 -4.21
CA ASP A 323 -1.11 -22.67 -4.10
C ASP A 323 -0.88 -23.52 -5.34
N ALA A 324 -0.31 -24.71 -5.17
CA ALA A 324 0.01 -25.63 -6.25
C ALA A 324 -1.22 -26.07 -7.06
N ASN A 325 -2.41 -26.05 -6.45
CA ASN A 325 -3.65 -26.41 -7.14
C ASN A 325 -4.22 -25.25 -7.99
N ALA A 326 -3.81 -24.01 -7.69
CA ALA A 326 -4.34 -22.81 -8.35
C ALA A 326 -3.41 -22.28 -9.46
N GLY A 327 -2.11 -22.59 -9.39
CA GLY A 327 -1.10 -21.96 -10.24
C GLY A 327 -0.81 -20.51 -9.82
N ALA A 328 -0.29 -19.71 -10.74
CA ALA A 328 -0.04 -18.27 -10.55
C ALA A 328 -1.35 -17.45 -10.64
N LYS A 329 -2.29 -17.71 -9.71
CA LYS A 329 -3.57 -17.02 -9.57
C LYS A 329 -3.73 -16.48 -8.14
N PRO A 330 -4.61 -15.49 -7.90
CA PRO A 330 -4.91 -15.05 -6.55
C PRO A 330 -5.32 -16.20 -5.64
N ILE A 331 -4.80 -16.20 -4.42
CA ILE A 331 -5.12 -17.19 -3.39
C ILE A 331 -6.32 -16.70 -2.57
N PRO A 332 -7.32 -17.54 -2.25
CA PRO A 332 -8.39 -17.16 -1.32
C PRO A 332 -7.85 -16.73 0.05
N SER A 333 -8.38 -15.64 0.60
CA SER A 333 -7.95 -15.07 1.89
C SER A 333 -8.64 -15.71 3.10
N THR A 334 -9.49 -16.72 2.90
CA THR A 334 -10.08 -17.51 3.98
C THR A 334 -9.01 -18.28 4.73
N LEU A 335 -9.00 -18.17 6.06
CA LEU A 335 -8.09 -18.90 6.93
C LEU A 335 -8.82 -20.09 7.55
N GLN A 336 -8.20 -21.25 7.61
CA GLN A 336 -8.59 -22.35 8.47
C GLN A 336 -7.66 -22.37 9.69
N ILE A 337 -8.22 -22.43 10.90
CA ILE A 337 -7.44 -22.66 12.12
C ILE A 337 -7.30 -24.17 12.31
N ILE A 338 -6.08 -24.68 12.19
CA ILE A 338 -5.78 -26.10 12.36
C ILE A 338 -5.66 -26.41 13.86
N SER A 339 -4.73 -25.71 14.51
CA SER A 339 -4.43 -25.86 15.93
C SER A 339 -4.12 -24.49 16.54
N ALA A 340 -4.41 -24.32 17.84
CA ALA A 340 -4.13 -23.10 18.57
C ALA A 340 -3.82 -23.41 20.05
N PRO A 341 -2.84 -22.74 20.67
CA PRO A 341 -2.54 -22.93 22.08
C PRO A 341 -3.64 -22.32 22.97
N GLN A 342 -3.80 -22.88 24.18
CA GLN A 342 -4.69 -22.30 25.20
C GLN A 342 -4.06 -21.07 25.89
N ASP A 343 -2.74 -20.95 25.85
CA ASP A 343 -2.01 -19.80 26.38
C ASP A 343 -2.10 -18.61 25.42
N THR A 344 -2.78 -17.56 25.85
CA THR A 344 -3.01 -16.33 25.05
C THR A 344 -1.71 -15.65 24.61
N ASN A 345 -0.63 -15.79 25.38
CA ASN A 345 0.66 -15.17 25.03
C ASN A 345 1.37 -15.89 23.88
N ARG A 346 0.99 -17.15 23.62
CA ARG A 346 1.59 -18.00 22.59
C ARG A 346 0.75 -18.10 21.32
N ILE A 347 -0.48 -17.60 21.33
CA ILE A 347 -1.41 -17.63 20.17
C ILE A 347 -0.74 -17.06 18.92
N ASN A 348 -0.01 -15.96 19.03
CA ASN A 348 0.63 -15.32 17.89
C ASN A 348 1.72 -16.20 17.25
N TYR A 349 2.32 -17.15 17.95
CA TYR A 349 3.49 -17.92 17.50
C TYR A 349 3.13 -19.38 17.17
N ASP A 350 2.35 -20.02 18.03
CA ASP A 350 2.10 -21.46 17.97
C ASP A 350 0.77 -21.83 17.29
N THR A 351 -0.02 -20.85 16.84
CA THR A 351 -1.23 -21.14 16.05
C THR A 351 -0.85 -21.58 14.66
N GLU A 352 -1.33 -22.76 14.26
CA GLU A 352 -1.16 -23.26 12.91
C GLU A 352 -2.40 -22.95 12.07
N ILE A 353 -2.16 -22.34 10.90
CA ILE A 353 -3.23 -21.98 9.96
C ILE A 353 -2.97 -22.53 8.56
N GLU A 354 -4.06 -22.65 7.80
CA GLU A 354 -4.02 -22.92 6.38
C GLU A 354 -4.84 -21.94 5.55
N MET A 355 -4.43 -21.75 4.30
CA MET A 355 -5.08 -20.92 3.29
C MET A 355 -5.06 -21.59 1.92
N GLY A 356 -5.93 -21.13 1.01
CA GLY A 356 -5.91 -21.53 -0.39
C GLY A 356 -7.15 -22.27 -0.89
N VAL A 357 -7.07 -22.82 -2.10
CA VAL A 357 -8.18 -23.48 -2.79
C VAL A 357 -8.71 -24.67 -1.98
N ARG A 358 -7.81 -25.44 -1.36
CA ARG A 358 -8.19 -26.56 -0.47
C ARG A 358 -9.07 -26.06 0.68
N VAL A 359 -8.70 -24.96 1.32
CA VAL A 359 -9.47 -24.37 2.43
C VAL A 359 -10.83 -23.87 1.94
N SER A 360 -10.90 -23.23 0.76
CA SER A 360 -12.18 -22.86 0.16
C SER A 360 -13.07 -24.07 -0.17
N LEU A 361 -12.49 -25.19 -0.62
CA LEU A 361 -13.22 -26.44 -0.86
C LEU A 361 -13.72 -27.07 0.45
N LEU A 362 -12.89 -27.07 1.50
CA LEU A 362 -13.29 -27.53 2.84
C LEU A 362 -14.38 -26.65 3.43
N MET A 363 -14.29 -25.34 3.26
CA MET A 363 -15.36 -24.43 3.65
C MET A 363 -16.65 -24.75 2.90
N ARG A 364 -16.60 -25.03 1.59
CA ARG A 364 -17.77 -25.50 0.82
C ARG A 364 -18.33 -26.81 1.38
N SER A 365 -17.47 -27.78 1.70
CA SER A 365 -17.87 -29.04 2.38
C SER A 365 -18.55 -28.75 3.73
N ALA A 366 -18.01 -27.82 4.53
CA ALA A 366 -18.56 -27.40 5.80
C ALA A 366 -19.94 -26.72 5.64
N THR A 367 -20.15 -25.95 4.57
CA THR A 367 -21.49 -25.42 4.24
C THR A 367 -22.50 -26.49 3.83
N LEU A 368 -22.05 -27.71 3.54
CA LEU A 368 -22.91 -28.87 3.28
C LEU A 368 -23.12 -29.73 4.55
N GLY A 369 -22.58 -29.32 5.70
CA GLY A 369 -22.75 -30.00 6.98
C GLY A 369 -21.74 -31.12 7.27
N ASN A 370 -20.72 -31.29 6.41
CA ASN A 370 -19.71 -32.34 6.59
C ASN A 370 -18.62 -31.98 7.62
N ASP A 371 -18.39 -30.69 7.85
CA ASP A 371 -17.33 -30.14 8.70
C ASP A 371 -17.86 -28.93 9.50
N ASP A 372 -17.18 -28.55 10.59
CA ASP A 372 -17.56 -27.36 11.36
C ASP A 372 -17.12 -26.07 10.64
N ILE A 373 -18.06 -25.25 10.22
CA ILE A 373 -17.80 -23.97 9.54
C ILE A 373 -17.10 -22.95 10.45
N ARG A 374 -17.14 -23.13 11.78
CA ARG A 374 -16.54 -22.22 12.77
C ARG A 374 -15.02 -22.36 12.91
N GLN A 375 -14.40 -23.27 12.15
CA GLN A 375 -12.95 -23.36 12.03
C GLN A 375 -12.36 -22.34 11.03
N PHE A 376 -13.21 -21.62 10.28
CA PHE A 376 -12.79 -20.71 9.23
C PHE A 376 -12.95 -19.23 9.63
N ALA A 377 -11.90 -18.44 9.47
CA ALA A 377 -11.94 -16.98 9.56
C ALA A 377 -12.09 -16.37 8.16
N LEU A 378 -13.02 -15.43 8.01
CA LEU A 378 -13.37 -14.79 6.74
C LEU A 378 -13.11 -13.29 6.80
N SER A 379 -12.67 -12.72 5.67
CA SER A 379 -12.51 -11.28 5.49
C SER A 379 -11.71 -10.59 6.60
N VAL A 380 -10.68 -11.26 7.12
CA VAL A 380 -9.88 -10.83 8.27
C VAL A 380 -9.37 -9.39 8.14
N LYS A 381 -8.94 -8.99 6.93
CA LYS A 381 -8.51 -7.62 6.61
C LYS A 381 -9.51 -6.53 7.04
N ARG A 382 -10.82 -6.80 7.02
CA ARG A 382 -11.85 -5.80 7.40
C ARG A 382 -11.86 -5.46 8.88
N TYR A 383 -11.45 -6.42 9.69
CA TYR A 383 -11.41 -6.29 11.15
C TYR A 383 -10.05 -5.78 11.64
N PHE A 384 -9.06 -5.66 10.74
CA PHE A 384 -7.74 -5.16 11.09
C PHE A 384 -7.82 -3.78 11.76
N GLY A 385 -7.13 -3.63 12.89
CA GLY A 385 -7.15 -2.40 13.65
C GLY A 385 -8.34 -2.22 14.61
N ARG A 386 -9.28 -3.18 14.64
CA ARG A 386 -10.43 -3.13 15.56
C ARG A 386 -10.17 -3.95 16.82
N ASP A 387 -10.72 -3.49 17.95
CA ASP A 387 -10.74 -4.23 19.22
C ASP A 387 -11.83 -5.32 19.21
N GLU A 388 -11.90 -6.10 18.13
CA GLU A 388 -12.84 -7.20 17.95
C GLU A 388 -12.13 -8.55 18.16
N TYR A 389 -12.82 -9.45 18.87
CA TYR A 389 -12.37 -10.81 19.11
C TYR A 389 -13.27 -11.80 18.35
N ILE A 390 -12.65 -12.75 17.68
CA ILE A 390 -13.31 -13.75 16.84
C ILE A 390 -13.05 -15.12 17.46
N ASP A 391 -14.13 -15.80 17.88
CA ASP A 391 -14.06 -17.15 18.41
C ASP A 391 -14.05 -18.18 17.27
N LEU A 392 -12.98 -18.97 17.19
CA LEU A 392 -12.80 -20.01 16.17
C LEU A 392 -12.57 -21.36 16.83
N PHE A 393 -13.02 -22.43 16.18
CA PHE A 393 -12.82 -23.81 16.66
C PHE A 393 -11.68 -24.45 15.87
N PRO A 394 -10.50 -24.68 16.47
CA PRO A 394 -9.41 -25.34 15.77
C PRO A 394 -9.82 -26.74 15.31
N SER A 395 -9.49 -27.13 14.08
CA SER A 395 -9.92 -28.41 13.51
C SER A 395 -9.41 -29.64 14.27
N GLU A 396 -8.24 -29.52 14.90
CA GLU A 396 -7.60 -30.60 15.65
C GLU A 396 -7.89 -30.56 17.17
N ALA A 397 -8.40 -29.44 17.67
CA ALA A 397 -8.74 -29.30 19.09
C ALA A 397 -10.17 -29.84 19.33
N ALA A 398 -10.32 -30.71 20.33
CA ALA A 398 -11.58 -31.38 20.67
C ALA A 398 -12.66 -30.42 21.24
N GLY A 399 -13.20 -29.54 20.39
CA GLY A 399 -14.44 -28.79 20.65
C GLY A 399 -14.32 -27.53 21.50
N THR A 400 -13.11 -27.06 21.86
CA THR A 400 -12.94 -25.81 22.62
C THR A 400 -12.66 -24.62 21.69
N PRO A 401 -13.50 -23.56 21.70
CA PRO A 401 -13.23 -22.35 20.92
C PRO A 401 -12.00 -21.61 21.48
N THR A 402 -11.22 -21.02 20.59
CA THR A 402 -10.13 -20.11 20.92
C THR A 402 -10.49 -18.72 20.39
N SER A 403 -10.27 -17.69 21.20
CA SER A 403 -10.62 -16.31 20.85
C SER A 403 -9.39 -15.60 20.30
N PHE A 404 -9.52 -15.03 19.11
CA PHE A 404 -8.43 -14.31 18.43
C PHE A 404 -8.75 -12.84 18.28
N ASN A 405 -7.80 -11.96 18.59
CA ASN A 405 -7.88 -10.58 18.15
C ASN A 405 -7.72 -10.52 16.61
N ALA A 406 -8.42 -9.60 15.95
CA ALA A 406 -8.36 -9.44 14.50
C ALA A 406 -6.93 -9.22 13.96
N ASP A 407 -6.09 -8.48 14.68
CA ASP A 407 -4.70 -8.22 14.28
C ASP A 407 -3.85 -9.48 14.32
N THR A 408 -4.08 -10.35 15.30
CA THR A 408 -3.43 -11.67 15.38
C THR A 408 -3.75 -12.50 14.14
N LEU A 409 -5.01 -12.52 13.70
CA LEU A 409 -5.39 -13.26 12.48
C LEU A 409 -4.73 -12.65 11.23
N CYS A 410 -4.59 -11.32 11.16
CA CYS A 410 -3.83 -10.66 10.09
C CYS A 410 -2.35 -11.06 10.12
N LEU A 411 -1.71 -11.06 11.30
CA LEU A 411 -0.32 -11.48 11.48
C LEU A 411 -0.10 -12.91 10.98
N LEU A 412 -0.98 -13.83 11.38
CA LEU A 412 -0.94 -15.23 10.95
C LEU A 412 -1.13 -15.36 9.43
N ALA A 413 -2.05 -14.59 8.84
CA ALA A 413 -2.27 -14.58 7.39
C ALA A 413 -1.02 -14.11 6.62
N TYR A 414 -0.41 -12.98 7.02
CA TYR A 414 0.84 -12.50 6.42
C TYR A 414 1.96 -13.53 6.58
N ARG A 415 2.14 -14.12 7.76
CA ARG A 415 3.14 -15.17 7.98
C ARG A 415 2.96 -16.33 7.02
N LYS A 416 1.73 -16.83 6.85
CA LYS A 416 1.44 -17.96 5.96
C LYS A 416 1.64 -17.60 4.48
N LEU A 417 1.23 -16.40 4.08
CA LEU A 417 1.44 -15.90 2.72
C LEU A 417 2.93 -15.79 2.38
N LEU A 418 3.74 -15.24 3.29
CA LEU A 418 5.19 -15.12 3.11
C LEU A 418 5.89 -16.48 3.12
N GLN A 419 5.47 -17.40 3.99
CA GLN A 419 5.98 -18.77 3.96
C GLN A 419 5.72 -19.43 2.60
N ARG A 420 4.50 -19.30 2.06
CA ARG A 420 4.14 -19.81 0.72
C ARG A 420 4.94 -19.13 -0.39
N ALA A 421 5.19 -17.82 -0.27
CA ALA A 421 5.99 -17.07 -1.22
C ALA A 421 7.44 -17.56 -1.27
N ILE A 422 8.09 -17.72 -0.10
CA ILE A 422 9.46 -18.24 -0.01
C ILE A 422 9.54 -19.67 -0.56
N ASN A 423 8.55 -20.52 -0.29
CA ASN A 423 8.50 -21.87 -0.86
C ASN A 423 8.46 -21.87 -2.40
N ASP A 424 7.68 -20.98 -3.04
CA ASP A 424 7.66 -20.88 -4.50
C ASP A 424 8.99 -20.32 -5.04
N ILE A 425 9.57 -19.31 -4.38
CA ILE A 425 10.90 -18.79 -4.73
C ILE A 425 11.95 -19.91 -4.70
N GLN A 426 11.99 -20.71 -3.63
CA GLN A 426 12.90 -21.85 -3.52
C GLN A 426 12.64 -22.91 -4.60
N LYS A 427 11.37 -23.24 -4.86
CA LYS A 427 10.97 -24.19 -5.92
C LYS A 427 11.44 -23.74 -7.30
N ARG A 428 11.35 -22.44 -7.61
CA ARG A 428 11.81 -21.85 -8.88
C ARG A 428 13.32 -21.67 -8.93
N ALA A 429 13.96 -21.33 -7.81
CA ALA A 429 15.41 -21.26 -7.69
C ALA A 429 16.07 -22.62 -7.92
N ASN A 430 15.47 -23.71 -7.42
CA ASN A 430 15.93 -25.08 -7.69
C ASN A 430 15.83 -25.50 -9.19
N LYS A 431 15.16 -24.69 -10.01
CA LYS A 431 15.06 -24.84 -11.46
C LYS A 431 15.89 -23.79 -12.22
N ASP A 432 16.79 -23.10 -11.51
CA ASP A 432 17.60 -21.97 -12.02
C ASP A 432 16.76 -20.84 -12.62
N GLN A 433 15.53 -20.67 -12.12
CA GLN A 433 14.65 -19.58 -12.55
C GLN A 433 14.85 -18.35 -11.67
N PHE A 434 14.93 -18.51 -10.35
CA PHE A 434 14.98 -17.40 -9.38
C PHE A 434 16.27 -17.41 -8.55
N SER A 435 16.55 -16.30 -7.88
CA SER A 435 17.55 -16.25 -6.82
C SER A 435 17.06 -17.05 -5.61
N TYR A 436 17.88 -17.96 -5.09
CA TYR A 436 17.55 -18.71 -3.87
C TYR A 436 17.44 -17.78 -2.65
N ALA A 437 16.51 -18.08 -1.74
CA ALA A 437 16.36 -17.39 -0.45
C ALA A 437 15.63 -18.26 0.58
N ASP A 438 15.90 -17.98 1.85
CA ASP A 438 15.26 -18.58 3.03
C ASP A 438 14.30 -17.61 3.74
N ALA A 439 14.41 -16.30 3.48
CA ALA A 439 13.60 -15.28 4.15
C ALA A 439 13.30 -14.08 3.25
N ALA A 440 12.19 -13.39 3.52
CA ALA A 440 11.86 -12.12 2.89
C ALA A 440 12.71 -10.98 3.50
N HIS A 441 13.08 -9.98 2.70
CA HIS A 441 13.88 -8.84 3.15
C HIS A 441 13.20 -7.50 2.88
N THR A 442 12.90 -7.23 1.61
CA THR A 442 12.19 -6.03 1.16
C THR A 442 10.75 -6.38 0.80
N ILE A 443 9.80 -5.81 1.55
CA ILE A 443 8.37 -5.97 1.32
C ILE A 443 7.70 -4.63 1.05
N VAL A 444 6.88 -4.59 0.02
CA VAL A 444 5.90 -3.52 -0.22
C VAL A 444 4.51 -4.07 0.11
N ALA A 445 3.81 -3.42 1.03
CA ALA A 445 2.47 -3.84 1.43
C ALA A 445 1.44 -2.77 1.07
N THR A 446 0.43 -3.16 0.29
CA THR A 446 -0.65 -2.26 -0.12
C THR A 446 -1.77 -2.24 0.91
N PHE A 447 -2.55 -1.16 0.90
CA PHE A 447 -3.68 -0.96 1.80
C PHE A 447 -4.80 -0.15 1.12
N PRO A 448 -6.06 -0.28 1.58
CA PRO A 448 -7.17 0.48 1.03
C PRO A 448 -6.91 1.99 1.14
N THR A 449 -7.30 2.75 0.12
CA THR A 449 -7.13 4.20 -0.03
C THR A 449 -7.64 4.99 1.18
N THR A 450 -8.66 4.43 1.85
CA THR A 450 -9.33 5.02 3.02
C THR A 450 -8.65 4.73 4.36
N TYR A 451 -7.63 3.85 4.42
CA TYR A 451 -6.96 3.55 5.68
C TYR A 451 -6.34 4.82 6.30
N PRO A 452 -6.59 5.09 7.60
CA PRO A 452 -5.92 6.17 8.31
C PRO A 452 -4.45 5.84 8.56
N ALA A 453 -3.63 6.88 8.79
CA ALA A 453 -2.19 6.74 8.98
C ALA A 453 -1.81 5.77 10.12
N SER A 454 -2.63 5.70 11.17
CA SER A 454 -2.45 4.77 12.29
C SER A 454 -2.51 3.30 11.88
N LEU A 455 -3.46 2.92 11.03
CA LEU A 455 -3.57 1.54 10.54
C LEU A 455 -2.41 1.19 9.60
N ARG A 456 -1.92 2.15 8.82
CA ARG A 456 -0.71 1.95 7.98
C ARG A 456 0.53 1.71 8.84
N ARG A 457 0.70 2.48 9.92
CA ARG A 457 1.75 2.27 10.91
C ARG A 457 1.62 0.90 11.57
N LYS A 458 0.40 0.52 12.00
CA LYS A 458 0.12 -0.78 12.59
C LYS A 458 0.43 -1.94 11.64
N LEU A 459 0.11 -1.80 10.35
CA LEU A 459 0.48 -2.77 9.31
C LEU A 459 2.00 -2.90 9.18
N ARG A 460 2.71 -1.77 9.16
CA ARG A 460 4.18 -1.75 9.13
C ARG A 460 4.78 -2.41 10.37
N ASP A 461 4.26 -2.11 11.55
CA ASP A 461 4.71 -2.69 12.82
C ASP A 461 4.48 -4.21 12.85
N LEU A 462 3.31 -4.68 12.38
CA LEU A 462 3.00 -6.10 12.21
C LEU A 462 3.99 -6.81 11.26
N LEU A 463 4.40 -6.16 10.18
CA LEU A 463 5.41 -6.72 9.27
C LEU A 463 6.81 -6.76 9.90
N TYR A 464 7.16 -5.78 10.75
CA TYR A 464 8.40 -5.82 11.52
C TYR A 464 8.41 -6.98 12.54
N GLU A 465 7.27 -7.37 13.10
CA GLU A 465 7.14 -8.54 13.97
C GLU A 465 7.42 -9.87 13.24
N LEU A 466 7.39 -9.88 11.91
CA LEU A 466 7.74 -11.04 11.06
C LEU A 466 9.22 -11.03 10.62
N ASP A 467 10.09 -10.29 11.33
CA ASP A 467 11.53 -10.16 11.07
C ASP A 467 11.90 -9.57 9.69
N ILE A 468 10.97 -8.86 9.04
CA ILE A 468 11.22 -8.15 7.79
C ILE A 468 11.98 -6.86 8.09
N HIS A 469 13.04 -6.54 7.34
CA HIS A 469 13.89 -5.38 7.63
C HIS A 469 13.54 -4.11 6.84
N ASP A 470 13.12 -4.26 5.59
CA ASP A 470 12.75 -3.16 4.69
C ASP A 470 11.27 -3.27 4.32
N VAL A 471 10.44 -2.41 4.89
CA VAL A 471 8.98 -2.41 4.71
C VAL A 471 8.56 -1.05 4.15
N ASP A 472 7.90 -1.08 2.98
CA ASP A 472 7.31 0.11 2.34
C ASP A 472 5.78 0.02 2.37
N THR A 473 5.15 1.00 3.02
CA THR A 473 3.69 1.14 3.16
C THR A 473 3.21 2.49 2.62
N ARG A 474 3.87 3.05 1.60
CA ARG A 474 3.43 4.32 0.98
C ARG A 474 2.37 4.14 -0.10
N PHE A 475 2.28 2.95 -0.70
CA PHE A 475 1.39 2.66 -1.83
C PHE A 475 -0.01 2.24 -1.36
N ASP A 476 -1.00 3.09 -1.56
CA ASP A 476 -2.41 2.67 -1.47
C ASP A 476 -2.83 1.86 -2.70
N GLU A 477 -3.89 1.06 -2.55
CA GLU A 477 -4.40 0.15 -3.60
C GLU A 477 -4.78 0.87 -4.89
N GLY A 478 -5.41 2.06 -4.81
CA GLY A 478 -5.83 2.83 -5.97
C GLY A 478 -4.64 3.39 -6.75
N SER A 479 -3.70 4.03 -6.07
CA SER A 479 -2.49 4.61 -6.67
C SER A 479 -1.58 3.51 -7.25
N ALA A 480 -1.42 2.39 -6.55
CA ALA A 480 -0.65 1.24 -7.02
C ALA A 480 -1.26 0.65 -8.30
N SER A 481 -2.57 0.36 -8.29
CA SER A 481 -3.27 -0.16 -9.47
C SER A 481 -3.14 0.80 -10.66
N LEU A 482 -3.23 2.11 -10.45
CA LEU A 482 -3.10 3.09 -11.54
C LEU A 482 -1.68 3.08 -12.12
N LEU A 483 -0.65 3.07 -11.28
CA LEU A 483 0.75 2.94 -11.73
C LEU A 483 0.96 1.70 -12.60
N TYR A 484 0.35 0.57 -12.21
CA TYR A 484 0.41 -0.65 -13.01
C TYR A 484 -0.17 -0.46 -14.40
N TYR A 485 -1.38 0.07 -14.54
CA TYR A 485 -2.01 0.23 -15.86
C TYR A 485 -1.22 1.18 -16.76
N VAL A 486 -0.65 2.25 -16.19
CA VAL A 486 0.23 3.17 -16.93
C VAL A 486 1.47 2.45 -17.40
N TRP A 487 2.17 1.75 -16.50
CA TRP A 487 3.40 1.04 -16.84
C TRP A 487 3.13 -0.09 -17.85
N HIS A 488 2.05 -0.84 -17.66
CA HIS A 488 1.61 -1.89 -18.57
C HIS A 488 1.39 -1.35 -19.98
N GLU A 489 0.73 -0.20 -20.13
CA GLU A 489 0.49 0.41 -21.45
C GLU A 489 1.77 0.95 -22.09
N VAL A 490 2.64 1.60 -21.30
CA VAL A 490 3.96 2.05 -21.77
C VAL A 490 4.78 0.87 -22.32
N CYS A 491 4.67 -0.27 -21.65
CA CYS A 491 5.44 -1.48 -21.95
C CYS A 491 4.79 -2.41 -22.97
N ALA A 492 3.58 -2.08 -23.40
CA ALA A 492 2.79 -2.93 -24.26
C ALA A 492 3.11 -2.81 -25.75
N ASP A 493 3.81 -1.77 -26.17
CA ASP A 493 4.26 -1.64 -27.55
C ASP A 493 5.69 -1.09 -27.53
N PRO A 494 6.71 -1.93 -27.76
CA PRO A 494 8.10 -1.49 -27.74
C PRO A 494 8.48 -0.62 -28.95
N VAL A 495 7.58 -0.44 -29.94
CA VAL A 495 7.82 0.34 -31.16
C VAL A 495 7.07 1.68 -31.16
N CYS A 496 5.86 1.73 -30.62
CA CYS A 496 5.02 2.94 -30.59
C CYS A 496 4.45 3.29 -29.20
N GLY A 497 4.84 2.60 -28.12
CA GLY A 497 4.14 2.68 -26.82
C GLY A 497 4.07 4.10 -26.25
N MET A 498 5.19 4.82 -26.27
CA MET A 498 5.27 6.19 -25.75
C MET A 498 4.63 7.20 -26.70
N GLU A 499 4.90 7.10 -28.00
CA GLU A 499 4.38 8.00 -29.02
C GLU A 499 2.86 7.85 -29.18
N GLY A 500 2.37 6.62 -29.15
CA GLY A 500 0.94 6.28 -29.16
C GLY A 500 0.24 6.80 -27.92
N LEU A 501 0.88 6.71 -26.75
CA LEU A 501 0.36 7.29 -25.52
C LEU A 501 0.33 8.83 -25.57
N MET A 502 1.41 9.46 -26.04
CA MET A 502 1.51 10.92 -26.21
C MET A 502 0.55 11.46 -27.27
N SER A 503 0.25 10.71 -28.32
CA SER A 503 -0.69 11.11 -29.39
C SER A 503 -2.12 11.36 -28.89
N ARG A 504 -2.49 10.73 -27.77
CA ARG A 504 -3.80 10.85 -27.11
C ARG A 504 -3.80 11.90 -26.00
N CYS A 505 -2.69 12.58 -25.78
CA CYS A 505 -2.56 13.57 -24.71
C CYS A 505 -3.12 14.93 -25.12
N ARG A 506 -3.53 15.69 -24.12
CA ARG A 506 -3.73 17.13 -24.27
C ARG A 506 -2.42 17.85 -23.96
N VAL A 507 -2.30 19.11 -24.33
CA VAL A 507 -1.11 19.91 -24.03
C VAL A 507 -1.41 20.93 -22.94
N ASP A 508 -0.52 21.01 -21.95
CA ASP A 508 -0.63 22.00 -20.87
C ASP A 508 -0.26 23.41 -21.38
N ARG A 509 -0.34 24.40 -20.49
CA ARG A 509 0.04 25.79 -20.82
C ARG A 509 1.52 25.98 -21.21
N HIS A 510 2.35 24.98 -20.93
CA HIS A 510 3.77 24.92 -21.27
C HIS A 510 4.04 24.03 -22.49
N ASN A 511 2.99 23.66 -23.23
CA ASN A 511 3.04 22.78 -24.40
C ASN A 511 3.55 21.36 -24.08
N ARG A 512 3.40 20.91 -22.84
CA ARG A 512 3.77 19.55 -22.43
C ARG A 512 2.55 18.62 -22.54
N PRO A 513 2.70 17.44 -23.16
CA PRO A 513 1.65 16.44 -23.18
C PRO A 513 1.27 16.00 -21.76
N TYR A 514 -0.03 15.93 -21.47
CA TYR A 514 -0.57 15.43 -20.22
C TYR A 514 -1.91 14.71 -20.40
N GLN A 515 -2.24 13.86 -19.43
CA GLN A 515 -3.52 13.17 -19.32
C GLN A 515 -3.98 13.10 -17.86
N ASN A 516 -5.28 13.20 -17.64
CA ASN A 516 -5.91 12.91 -16.36
C ASN A 516 -6.57 11.52 -16.41
N ILE A 517 -6.14 10.61 -15.55
CA ILE A 517 -6.64 9.24 -15.46
C ILE A 517 -7.37 9.06 -14.13
N LEU A 518 -8.62 8.64 -14.21
CA LEU A 518 -9.43 8.25 -13.05
C LEU A 518 -9.48 6.73 -12.97
N LEU A 519 -9.05 6.16 -11.85
CA LEU A 519 -9.20 4.75 -11.53
C LEU A 519 -10.32 4.56 -10.53
N TYR A 520 -11.19 3.60 -10.81
CA TYR A 520 -12.28 3.15 -9.95
C TYR A 520 -12.11 1.66 -9.70
N ASP A 521 -11.65 1.29 -8.51
CA ASP A 521 -11.53 -0.09 -8.07
C ASP A 521 -12.74 -0.50 -7.23
N LEU A 522 -13.52 -1.47 -7.69
CA LEU A 522 -14.56 -2.10 -6.89
C LEU A 522 -14.14 -3.54 -6.55
N GLY A 523 -13.47 -3.67 -5.43
CA GLY A 523 -12.95 -4.93 -4.91
C GLY A 523 -14.03 -5.83 -4.29
N GLY A 524 -13.58 -6.83 -3.52
CA GLY A 524 -14.47 -7.72 -2.77
C GLY A 524 -15.16 -7.02 -1.60
N GLY A 525 -14.46 -6.12 -0.90
CA GLY A 525 -15.02 -5.44 0.26
C GLY A 525 -14.82 -3.93 0.35
N THR A 526 -13.91 -3.38 -0.43
CA THR A 526 -13.62 -1.94 -0.48
C THR A 526 -13.83 -1.40 -1.89
N THR A 527 -14.06 -0.10 -1.95
CA THR A 527 -13.97 0.69 -3.18
C THR A 527 -12.78 1.63 -3.02
N ASP A 528 -11.90 1.66 -4.01
CA ASP A 528 -10.67 2.46 -3.99
C ASP A 528 -10.59 3.31 -5.26
N ILE A 529 -10.43 4.62 -5.10
CA ILE A 529 -10.55 5.59 -6.18
C ILE A 529 -9.33 6.50 -6.16
N ALA A 530 -8.67 6.64 -7.31
CA ALA A 530 -7.53 7.53 -7.47
C ALA A 530 -7.65 8.35 -8.75
N LEU A 531 -7.38 9.65 -8.67
CA LEU A 531 -7.26 10.54 -9.82
C LEU A 531 -5.81 11.01 -9.94
N ILE A 532 -5.14 10.59 -11.01
CA ILE A 532 -3.75 10.96 -11.28
C ILE A 532 -3.67 11.75 -12.57
N GLN A 533 -2.85 12.81 -12.55
CA GLN A 533 -2.39 13.50 -13.75
C GLN A 533 -1.01 12.96 -14.11
N LEU A 534 -0.81 12.65 -15.38
CA LEU A 534 0.47 12.25 -15.94
C LEU A 534 0.95 13.35 -16.87
N ILE A 535 2.18 13.80 -16.66
CA ILE A 535 2.88 14.72 -17.56
C ILE A 535 3.97 13.93 -18.27
N TYR A 536 4.06 14.07 -19.59
CA TYR A 536 5.02 13.37 -20.43
C TYR A 536 5.99 14.37 -21.05
N GLU A 537 7.28 14.07 -20.99
CA GLU A 537 8.35 14.91 -21.51
C GLU A 537 9.35 14.05 -22.27
N GLU A 538 9.73 14.47 -23.48
CA GLU A 538 10.93 13.96 -24.15
C GLU A 538 12.10 14.85 -23.75
N LEU A 539 13.12 14.27 -23.11
CA LEU A 539 14.28 15.03 -22.65
C LEU A 539 15.30 15.17 -23.80
N PRO A 540 15.78 16.39 -24.10
CA PRO A 540 16.80 16.59 -25.12
C PRO A 540 18.17 16.16 -24.57
N ILE A 541 18.49 14.86 -24.68
CA ILE A 541 19.74 14.28 -24.16
C ILE A 541 20.96 14.68 -25.00
N PHE A 542 20.77 14.80 -26.32
CA PHE A 542 21.82 15.17 -27.26
C PHE A 542 21.71 16.64 -27.67
N GLU A 543 22.85 17.28 -27.88
CA GLU A 543 22.86 18.61 -28.49
C GLU A 543 22.38 18.53 -29.95
N PRO A 544 21.70 19.57 -30.48
CA PRO A 544 21.14 19.56 -31.85
C PRO A 544 22.15 19.28 -32.97
N MET A 545 23.45 19.38 -32.70
CA MET A 545 24.55 19.19 -33.66
C MET A 545 25.31 17.86 -33.47
N ASP A 546 24.88 16.99 -32.54
CA ASP A 546 25.53 15.70 -32.31
C ASP A 546 25.24 14.74 -33.47
N LYS A 547 26.22 14.58 -34.36
CA LYS A 547 26.16 13.70 -35.54
C LYS A 547 26.21 12.21 -35.19
N THR A 548 26.41 11.85 -33.92
CA THR A 548 26.41 10.45 -33.45
C THR A 548 25.02 9.95 -33.06
N ALA A 549 24.02 10.84 -32.96
CA ALA A 549 22.61 10.53 -32.69
C ALA A 549 21.88 9.97 -33.93
N THR A 550 22.49 9.04 -34.66
CA THR A 550 21.94 8.51 -35.92
C THR A 550 20.89 7.42 -35.74
N GLY A 551 20.74 6.85 -34.54
CA GLY A 551 19.86 5.69 -34.28
C GLY A 551 18.39 6.01 -33.94
N GLY A 552 18.07 7.27 -33.63
CA GLY A 552 16.69 7.74 -33.42
C GLY A 552 15.99 7.36 -32.11
N GLY A 553 16.73 6.92 -31.07
CA GLY A 553 16.14 6.62 -29.76
C GLY A 553 15.94 7.86 -28.89
N SER A 554 14.89 7.85 -28.08
CA SER A 554 14.41 8.98 -27.27
C SER A 554 14.42 8.66 -25.76
N TYR A 555 14.63 9.67 -24.93
CA TYR A 555 14.49 9.55 -23.48
C TYR A 555 13.21 10.22 -23.04
N PHE A 556 12.26 9.44 -22.54
CA PHE A 556 10.99 9.91 -22.05
C PHE A 556 10.96 9.96 -20.53
N ARG A 557 10.36 11.02 -19.99
CA ARG A 557 10.04 11.16 -18.58
C ARG A 557 8.53 11.23 -18.40
N ILE A 558 8.02 10.39 -17.51
CA ILE A 558 6.63 10.38 -17.06
C ILE A 558 6.61 10.87 -15.61
N THR A 559 5.92 11.98 -15.37
CA THR A 559 5.79 12.58 -14.03
C THR A 559 4.35 12.43 -13.54
N PRO A 560 4.06 11.45 -12.67
CA PRO A 560 2.75 11.26 -12.10
C PRO A 560 2.48 12.24 -10.94
N ARG A 561 1.28 12.81 -10.88
CA ARG A 561 0.81 13.66 -9.79
C ARG A 561 -0.55 13.18 -9.31
N LEU A 562 -0.63 12.77 -8.04
CA LEU A 562 -1.90 12.43 -7.41
C LEU A 562 -2.73 13.69 -7.16
N LEU A 563 -3.82 13.86 -7.91
CA LEU A 563 -4.74 14.98 -7.76
C LEU A 563 -5.73 14.76 -6.62
N GLY A 564 -5.99 13.50 -6.28
CA GLY A 564 -6.72 13.10 -5.09
C GLY A 564 -7.05 11.62 -5.09
N SER A 565 -7.38 11.11 -3.91
CA SER A 565 -7.80 9.73 -3.72
C SER A 565 -8.94 9.67 -2.71
N THR A 566 -9.85 8.71 -2.88
CA THR A 566 -11.02 8.50 -2.01
C THR A 566 -11.47 7.04 -2.09
N GLY A 567 -12.52 6.66 -1.39
CA GLY A 567 -13.04 5.31 -1.43
C GLY A 567 -14.12 5.05 -0.40
N HIS A 568 -14.49 3.78 -0.22
CA HIS A 568 -15.43 3.36 0.79
C HIS A 568 -15.04 1.99 1.37
N SER A 569 -14.97 1.90 2.71
CA SER A 569 -14.45 0.71 3.39
C SER A 569 -15.42 -0.48 3.40
N PHE A 570 -16.69 -0.27 3.03
CA PHE A 570 -17.75 -1.29 3.08
C PHE A 570 -18.58 -1.44 1.79
N ILE A 571 -18.24 -0.68 0.73
CA ILE A 571 -18.90 -0.86 -0.57
C ILE A 571 -17.95 -1.68 -1.41
N GLY A 572 -18.40 -2.88 -1.80
CA GLY A 572 -17.64 -3.85 -2.57
C GLY A 572 -18.55 -5.00 -2.97
N GLY A 573 -17.96 -6.05 -3.56
CA GLY A 573 -18.67 -7.24 -4.01
C GLY A 573 -19.52 -7.92 -2.92
N ASP A 574 -19.09 -7.94 -1.67
CA ASP A 574 -19.81 -8.60 -0.57
C ASP A 574 -21.10 -7.85 -0.19
N LEU A 575 -21.13 -6.51 -0.29
CA LEU A 575 -22.36 -5.75 -0.04
C LEU A 575 -23.41 -6.05 -1.13
N ILE A 576 -22.96 -6.18 -2.38
CA ILE A 576 -23.82 -6.61 -3.50
C ILE A 576 -24.35 -8.03 -3.22
N THR A 577 -23.49 -8.93 -2.75
CA THR A 577 -23.89 -10.28 -2.34
C THR A 577 -24.90 -10.26 -1.22
N LEU A 578 -24.75 -9.39 -0.21
CA LEU A 578 -25.71 -9.25 0.88
C LEU A 578 -27.10 -8.82 0.36
N TRP A 579 -27.16 -7.86 -0.55
CA TRP A 579 -28.43 -7.45 -1.15
C TRP A 579 -29.10 -8.59 -1.92
N LEU A 580 -28.32 -9.35 -2.69
CA LEU A 580 -28.83 -10.51 -3.41
C LEU A 580 -29.21 -11.66 -2.46
N PHE A 581 -28.49 -11.82 -1.34
CA PHE A 581 -28.78 -12.81 -0.31
C PHE A 581 -30.14 -12.56 0.32
N ARG A 582 -30.49 -11.29 0.59
CA ARG A 582 -31.82 -10.91 1.10
C ARG A 582 -32.93 -11.29 0.12
N LEU A 583 -32.72 -11.07 -1.18
CA LEU A 583 -33.64 -11.53 -2.23
C LEU A 583 -33.78 -13.05 -2.24
N LEU A 584 -32.67 -13.77 -2.30
CA LEU A 584 -32.67 -15.23 -2.38
C LEU A 584 -33.27 -15.88 -1.14
N LYS A 585 -32.94 -15.39 0.05
CA LYS A 585 -33.55 -15.83 1.30
C LYS A 585 -35.08 -15.67 1.26
N THR A 586 -35.56 -14.54 0.76
CA THR A 586 -37.00 -14.29 0.60
C THR A 586 -37.63 -15.26 -0.40
N LYS A 587 -37.02 -15.45 -1.57
CA LYS A 587 -37.50 -16.39 -2.60
C LYS A 587 -37.57 -17.83 -2.08
N VAL A 588 -36.56 -18.27 -1.33
CA VAL A 588 -36.54 -19.61 -0.73
C VAL A 588 -37.65 -19.74 0.32
N ALA A 589 -37.81 -18.76 1.20
CA ALA A 589 -38.88 -18.80 2.21
C ALA A 589 -40.29 -18.78 1.58
N ASP A 590 -40.51 -17.92 0.59
CA ASP A 590 -41.75 -17.86 -0.20
C ASP A 590 -42.05 -19.21 -0.87
N LYS A 591 -41.01 -19.86 -1.43
CA LYS A 591 -41.15 -21.16 -2.09
C LYS A 591 -41.48 -22.28 -1.11
N VAL A 592 -40.85 -22.31 0.07
CA VAL A 592 -41.15 -23.28 1.13
C VAL A 592 -42.60 -23.13 1.58
N LEU A 593 -43.06 -21.92 1.88
CA LEU A 593 -44.44 -21.66 2.30
C LEU A 593 -45.45 -22.01 1.21
N SER A 594 -45.12 -21.73 -0.07
CA SER A 594 -45.94 -22.11 -1.21
C SER A 594 -46.08 -23.63 -1.34
N ILE A 595 -45.00 -24.40 -1.20
CA ILE A 595 -45.05 -25.86 -1.25
C ILE A 595 -45.90 -26.42 -0.11
N ILE A 596 -45.76 -25.88 1.10
CA ILE A 596 -46.57 -26.28 2.26
C ILE A 596 -48.06 -26.06 2.00
N ALA A 597 -48.43 -24.89 1.45
CA ALA A 597 -49.81 -24.57 1.11
C ALA A 597 -50.36 -25.42 -0.05
N GLU A 598 -49.61 -25.56 -1.14
CA GLU A 598 -49.99 -26.32 -2.33
C GLU A 598 -50.21 -27.82 -2.02
N LYS A 599 -49.36 -28.40 -1.17
CA LYS A 599 -49.44 -29.81 -0.76
C LYS A 599 -50.25 -30.05 0.51
N GLN A 600 -50.79 -29.00 1.12
CA GLN A 600 -51.57 -29.07 2.37
C GLN A 600 -50.83 -29.82 3.48
N ILE A 601 -49.57 -29.47 3.70
CA ILE A 601 -48.71 -30.12 4.68
C ILE A 601 -48.91 -29.44 6.04
N ASP A 602 -49.31 -30.21 7.05
CA ASP A 602 -49.42 -29.71 8.42
C ASP A 602 -48.06 -29.77 9.14
N PRO A 603 -47.49 -28.64 9.59
CA PRO A 603 -46.26 -28.66 10.38
C PRO A 603 -46.50 -29.30 11.76
N PRO A 604 -45.48 -29.93 12.37
CA PRO A 604 -45.64 -30.56 13.67
C PRO A 604 -46.12 -29.54 14.75
N PRO A 605 -47.08 -29.93 15.60
CA PRO A 605 -47.66 -29.01 16.59
C PRO A 605 -46.61 -28.55 17.60
N GLY A 606 -46.63 -27.26 17.95
CA GLY A 606 -45.70 -26.65 18.89
C GLY A 606 -44.36 -26.21 18.30
N THR A 607 -44.16 -26.38 16.99
CA THR A 607 -43.01 -25.82 16.26
C THR A 607 -43.22 -24.34 15.95
N LYS A 608 -42.13 -23.57 15.79
CA LYS A 608 -42.19 -22.17 15.35
C LYS A 608 -42.95 -22.01 14.00
N MET A 609 -42.81 -22.99 13.10
CA MET A 609 -43.54 -23.02 11.82
C MET A 609 -45.05 -23.17 12.03
N SER A 610 -45.50 -24.04 12.94
CA SER A 610 -46.93 -24.21 13.24
C SER A 610 -47.57 -22.94 13.82
N SER A 611 -46.86 -22.24 14.71
CA SER A 611 -47.32 -20.95 15.23
C SER A 611 -47.33 -19.86 14.15
N LEU A 612 -46.30 -19.81 13.30
CA LEU A 612 -46.20 -18.87 12.20
C LEU A 612 -47.39 -18.98 11.23
N LEU A 613 -47.74 -20.19 10.81
CA LEU A 613 -48.85 -20.39 9.86
C LEU A 613 -50.22 -20.07 10.49
N ALA A 614 -50.38 -20.28 11.79
CA ALA A 614 -51.62 -19.94 12.50
C ALA A 614 -51.81 -18.43 12.68
N ASP A 615 -50.71 -17.70 12.89
CA ASP A 615 -50.70 -16.25 13.16
C ASP A 615 -50.34 -15.40 11.93
N LEU A 616 -50.39 -15.99 10.72
CA LEU A 616 -50.00 -15.30 9.49
C LEU A 616 -50.95 -14.12 9.20
N ASP A 617 -50.39 -12.95 8.86
CA ASP A 617 -51.20 -11.77 8.54
C ASP A 617 -52.05 -12.03 7.28
N VAL A 618 -53.30 -11.54 7.28
CA VAL A 618 -54.28 -11.65 6.19
C VAL A 618 -53.70 -11.21 4.84
N ARG A 619 -52.76 -10.27 4.81
CA ARG A 619 -52.11 -9.80 3.58
C ARG A 619 -51.28 -10.88 2.85
N PHE A 620 -50.89 -11.95 3.55
CA PHE A 620 -50.13 -13.08 3.01
C PHE A 620 -51.00 -14.31 2.76
N MET A 621 -52.31 -14.21 2.94
CA MET A 621 -53.22 -15.36 2.83
C MET A 621 -54.18 -15.23 1.63
N GLU A 622 -54.47 -16.38 1.02
CA GLU A 622 -55.53 -16.57 0.03
C GLU A 622 -56.22 -17.91 0.33
N ASN A 623 -57.55 -17.90 0.50
CA ASN A 623 -58.37 -19.07 0.88
C ASN A 623 -57.85 -19.81 2.14
N ASP A 624 -57.55 -19.07 3.21
CA ASP A 624 -56.99 -19.60 4.47
C ASP A 624 -55.65 -20.34 4.33
N SER A 625 -54.93 -20.11 3.22
CA SER A 625 -53.60 -20.68 2.94
C SER A 625 -52.61 -19.59 2.52
N TYR A 626 -51.31 -19.89 2.56
CA TYR A 626 -50.29 -18.92 2.13
C TYR A 626 -50.47 -18.53 0.65
N ARG A 627 -50.43 -17.24 0.36
CA ARG A 627 -50.47 -16.68 -1.00
C ARG A 627 -49.06 -16.64 -1.59
N PRO A 628 -48.74 -17.42 -2.64
CA PRO A 628 -47.43 -17.41 -3.29
C PRO A 628 -47.00 -16.01 -3.73
N GLN A 629 -45.70 -15.73 -3.72
CA GLN A 629 -45.06 -14.45 -4.06
C GLN A 629 -45.38 -13.27 -3.11
N SER A 630 -46.24 -13.45 -2.11
CA SER A 630 -46.66 -12.35 -1.22
C SER A 630 -45.52 -11.80 -0.36
N LEU A 631 -44.44 -12.56 -0.14
CA LEU A 631 -43.24 -12.07 0.54
C LEU A 631 -42.32 -11.24 -0.36
N LEU A 632 -42.53 -11.23 -1.67
CA LEU A 632 -41.65 -10.56 -2.64
C LEU A 632 -42.03 -9.09 -2.90
N ASP A 633 -43.11 -8.57 -2.30
CA ASP A 633 -43.59 -7.20 -2.54
C ASP A 633 -42.50 -6.13 -2.31
N TRP A 634 -41.65 -6.31 -1.29
CA TRP A 634 -40.58 -5.37 -0.97
C TRP A 634 -39.54 -5.26 -2.09
N THR A 635 -39.38 -6.31 -2.91
CA THR A 635 -38.40 -6.38 -4.01
C THR A 635 -38.72 -5.42 -5.15
N TYR A 636 -39.93 -4.82 -5.18
CA TYR A 636 -40.28 -3.80 -6.17
C TYR A 636 -39.42 -2.54 -6.07
N ALA A 637 -39.05 -2.13 -4.86
CA ALA A 637 -38.14 -1.01 -4.59
C ALA A 637 -37.23 -1.34 -3.39
N PRO A 638 -36.19 -2.18 -3.57
CA PRO A 638 -35.43 -2.78 -2.46
C PRO A 638 -34.83 -1.78 -1.47
N GLN A 639 -34.35 -0.63 -1.97
CA GLN A 639 -33.79 0.43 -1.12
C GLN A 639 -34.84 1.12 -0.26
N GLU A 640 -35.98 1.47 -0.86
CA GLU A 640 -37.07 2.16 -0.17
C GLU A 640 -37.79 1.24 0.83
N ASN A 641 -37.87 -0.05 0.49
CA ASN A 641 -38.60 -1.06 1.25
C ASN A 641 -37.70 -1.92 2.15
N ILE A 642 -36.46 -1.52 2.42
CA ILE A 642 -35.55 -2.33 3.25
C ILE A 642 -36.11 -2.55 4.66
N LYS A 643 -36.76 -1.53 5.25
CA LYS A 643 -37.44 -1.65 6.55
C LYS A 643 -38.57 -2.68 6.53
N GLN A 644 -39.27 -2.80 5.40
CA GLN A 644 -40.28 -3.84 5.22
C GLN A 644 -39.63 -5.21 5.20
N TYR A 645 -38.54 -5.40 4.44
CA TYR A 645 -37.78 -6.65 4.45
C TYR A 645 -37.32 -7.01 5.86
N GLU A 646 -36.81 -6.06 6.64
CA GLU A 646 -36.35 -6.30 8.00
C GLU A 646 -37.48 -6.84 8.88
N VAL A 647 -38.64 -6.18 8.89
CA VAL A 647 -39.82 -6.68 9.62
C VAL A 647 -40.22 -8.07 9.15
N LEU A 648 -40.27 -8.32 7.83
CA LEU A 648 -40.57 -9.64 7.27
C LEU A 648 -39.53 -10.68 7.68
N ASN A 649 -38.26 -10.29 7.73
CA ASN A 649 -37.16 -11.15 8.09
C ASN A 649 -37.25 -11.56 9.55
N GLU A 650 -37.55 -10.63 10.45
CA GLU A 650 -37.70 -10.93 11.88
C GLU A 650 -38.95 -11.76 12.20
N THR A 651 -40.04 -11.54 11.46
CA THR A 651 -41.35 -12.14 11.78
C THR A 651 -41.69 -13.41 11.01
N ILE A 652 -41.17 -13.58 9.79
CA ILE A 652 -41.56 -14.67 8.89
C ILE A 652 -40.32 -15.35 8.27
N ILE A 653 -39.51 -14.61 7.50
CA ILE A 653 -38.48 -15.21 6.63
C ILE A 653 -37.39 -15.93 7.44
N ASP A 654 -36.92 -15.36 8.57
CA ASP A 654 -35.90 -16.01 9.41
C ASP A 654 -36.47 -17.16 10.26
N ILE A 655 -37.79 -17.26 10.43
CA ILE A 655 -38.42 -18.45 11.02
C ILE A 655 -38.41 -19.60 10.02
N VAL A 656 -38.67 -19.31 8.74
CA VAL A 656 -38.66 -20.31 7.66
C VAL A 656 -37.23 -20.71 7.28
N ILE A 657 -36.34 -19.74 7.09
CA ILE A 657 -34.93 -19.92 6.72
C ILE A 657 -34.04 -19.21 7.76
N PRO A 658 -33.71 -19.86 8.88
CA PRO A 658 -32.94 -19.22 9.95
C PRO A 658 -31.48 -19.01 9.56
N THR A 659 -31.04 -17.75 9.54
CA THR A 659 -29.65 -17.39 9.19
C THR A 659 -29.00 -16.39 10.16
N ARG A 660 -29.74 -15.87 11.15
CA ARG A 660 -29.19 -14.97 12.19
C ARG A 660 -28.32 -15.71 13.22
N TYR A 661 -27.03 -15.87 12.93
CA TYR A 661 -26.14 -16.68 13.77
C TYR A 661 -25.43 -15.95 14.92
N LYS A 662 -25.50 -14.61 14.97
CA LYS A 662 -24.89 -13.80 16.06
C LYS A 662 -25.40 -14.21 17.45
N THR A 663 -26.69 -14.55 17.55
CA THR A 663 -27.33 -15.01 18.79
C THR A 663 -27.44 -16.53 18.88
N GLU A 664 -27.47 -17.23 17.73
CA GLU A 664 -27.68 -18.68 17.66
C GLU A 664 -26.63 -19.31 16.72
N ARG A 665 -25.48 -19.72 17.28
CA ARG A 665 -24.34 -20.26 16.51
C ARG A 665 -24.67 -21.52 15.68
N GLU A 666 -25.75 -22.22 15.98
CA GLU A 666 -26.22 -23.38 15.20
C GLU A 666 -26.65 -22.99 13.77
N ARG A 667 -26.98 -21.72 13.54
CA ARG A 667 -27.41 -21.18 12.24
C ARG A 667 -26.27 -20.78 11.31
N THR A 668 -25.01 -20.88 11.77
CA THR A 668 -23.84 -20.44 11.01
C THR A 668 -23.71 -21.21 9.70
N SER A 669 -23.93 -22.54 9.72
CA SER A 669 -23.86 -23.36 8.50
C SER A 669 -24.88 -22.89 7.46
N THR A 670 -26.16 -22.75 7.84
CA THR A 670 -27.24 -22.29 6.95
C THR A 670 -26.95 -20.92 6.32
N PHE A 671 -26.43 -19.97 7.11
CA PHE A 671 -26.03 -18.67 6.57
C PHE A 671 -24.98 -18.82 5.46
N PHE A 672 -23.90 -19.56 5.72
CA PHE A 672 -22.83 -19.70 4.75
C PHE A 672 -23.20 -20.55 3.54
N THR A 673 -24.09 -21.54 3.67
CA THR A 673 -24.66 -22.28 2.53
C THR A 673 -25.37 -21.32 1.58
N LEU A 674 -26.34 -20.55 2.10
CA LEU A 674 -27.10 -19.61 1.27
C LEU A 674 -26.24 -18.46 0.75
N TRP A 675 -25.29 -17.97 1.54
CA TRP A 675 -24.31 -16.98 1.10
C TRP A 675 -23.48 -17.48 -0.07
N HIS A 676 -22.98 -18.72 0.01
CA HIS A 676 -22.20 -19.32 -1.07
C HIS A 676 -23.01 -19.44 -2.37
N MET A 677 -24.24 -19.95 -2.28
CA MET A 677 -25.15 -20.03 -3.44
C MET A 677 -25.41 -18.65 -4.05
N THR A 678 -25.56 -17.63 -3.20
CA THR A 678 -25.75 -16.24 -3.63
C THR A 678 -24.51 -15.69 -4.35
N GLU A 679 -23.32 -15.95 -3.82
CA GLU A 679 -22.06 -15.49 -4.40
C GLU A 679 -21.79 -16.12 -5.77
N GLU A 680 -22.04 -17.43 -5.92
CA GLU A 680 -21.91 -18.11 -7.22
C GLU A 680 -22.97 -17.59 -8.20
N ALA A 681 -24.19 -17.33 -7.72
CA ALA A 681 -25.23 -16.72 -8.54
C ALA A 681 -24.81 -15.34 -9.09
N LYS A 682 -24.27 -14.47 -8.23
CA LYS A 682 -23.72 -13.16 -8.61
C LYS A 682 -22.59 -13.30 -9.63
N LYS A 683 -21.63 -14.21 -9.42
CA LYS A 683 -20.49 -14.40 -10.34
C LYS A 683 -20.92 -14.89 -11.72
N ASN A 684 -21.83 -15.86 -11.77
CA ASN A 684 -22.32 -16.43 -13.03
C ASN A 684 -23.11 -15.41 -13.84
N LEU A 685 -24.01 -14.65 -13.22
CA LEU A 685 -24.73 -13.55 -13.85
C LEU A 685 -23.84 -12.34 -14.19
N GLY A 686 -22.80 -12.13 -13.38
CA GLY A 686 -21.88 -11.01 -13.49
C GLY A 686 -20.78 -11.18 -14.52
N THR A 687 -20.57 -12.39 -15.05
CA THR A 687 -19.52 -12.64 -16.03
C THR A 687 -20.07 -12.47 -17.44
N PRO A 688 -19.51 -11.56 -18.26
CA PRO A 688 -19.97 -11.36 -19.63
C PRO A 688 -19.67 -12.59 -20.49
N SER A 689 -20.59 -12.92 -21.40
CA SER A 689 -20.40 -13.93 -22.43
C SER A 689 -19.48 -13.44 -23.55
N SER A 690 -19.45 -12.12 -23.79
CA SER A 690 -18.62 -11.48 -24.81
C SER A 690 -18.22 -10.06 -24.37
N THR A 691 -17.09 -9.56 -24.85
CA THR A 691 -16.52 -8.25 -24.50
C THR A 691 -16.22 -7.40 -25.73
N HIS A 692 -16.30 -6.08 -25.60
CA HIS A 692 -15.88 -5.09 -26.59
C HIS A 692 -14.35 -5.09 -26.76
N PRO A 693 -13.82 -5.33 -27.96
CA PRO A 693 -12.37 -5.27 -28.19
C PRO A 693 -11.77 -3.89 -27.91
N GLY A 694 -10.50 -3.87 -27.50
CA GLY A 694 -9.76 -2.69 -27.02
C GLY A 694 -10.13 -2.26 -25.58
N SER A 695 -11.42 -2.07 -25.29
CA SER A 695 -11.88 -1.65 -23.95
C SER A 695 -12.02 -2.79 -22.94
N SER A 696 -12.21 -4.02 -23.45
CA SER A 696 -12.53 -5.24 -22.69
C SER A 696 -13.79 -5.15 -21.80
N LEU A 697 -14.62 -4.11 -22.00
CA LEU A 697 -15.93 -3.97 -21.35
C LEU A 697 -16.90 -5.05 -21.84
N GLY A 698 -17.82 -5.50 -20.99
CA GLY A 698 -18.79 -6.51 -21.37
C GLY A 698 -19.77 -6.00 -22.43
N HIS A 699 -20.15 -6.89 -23.33
CA HIS A 699 -21.12 -6.65 -24.39
C HIS A 699 -22.43 -7.41 -24.12
N GLU A 700 -22.32 -8.68 -23.77
CA GLU A 700 -23.46 -9.56 -23.45
C GLU A 700 -23.26 -10.27 -22.11
N TRP A 701 -24.34 -10.46 -21.35
CA TRP A 701 -24.36 -11.20 -20.08
C TRP A 701 -25.51 -12.21 -20.08
N PRO A 702 -25.41 -13.29 -19.28
CA PRO A 702 -26.52 -14.21 -19.06
C PRO A 702 -27.77 -13.48 -18.58
N ALA A 703 -28.93 -13.75 -19.19
CA ALA A 703 -30.19 -13.10 -18.81
C ALA A 703 -30.72 -13.59 -17.46
N LYS A 704 -30.45 -14.86 -17.13
CA LYS A 704 -30.86 -15.51 -15.89
C LYS A 704 -30.01 -16.75 -15.61
N ILE A 705 -30.06 -17.22 -14.37
CA ILE A 705 -29.48 -18.49 -13.93
C ILE A 705 -30.48 -19.24 -13.05
N MET A 706 -30.32 -20.56 -12.98
CA MET A 706 -31.07 -21.42 -12.07
C MET A 706 -30.18 -21.74 -10.88
N LEU A 707 -30.74 -21.66 -9.66
CA LEU A 707 -30.08 -22.21 -8.49
C LEU A 707 -30.12 -23.75 -8.52
N ASP A 708 -29.17 -24.39 -7.85
CA ASP A 708 -29.15 -25.84 -7.68
C ASP A 708 -30.31 -26.27 -6.77
N SER A 709 -31.37 -26.83 -7.39
CA SER A 709 -32.57 -27.26 -6.68
C SER A 709 -32.31 -28.40 -5.70
N LEU A 710 -31.30 -29.26 -5.95
CA LEU A 710 -30.93 -30.33 -5.03
C LEU A 710 -30.25 -29.76 -3.77
N GLN A 711 -29.36 -28.78 -3.95
CA GLN A 711 -28.72 -28.11 -2.83
C GLN A 711 -29.75 -27.34 -1.97
N LEU A 712 -30.70 -26.64 -2.61
CA LEU A 712 -31.80 -25.96 -1.91
C LEU A 712 -32.69 -26.95 -1.14
N TYR A 713 -33.08 -28.05 -1.79
CA TYR A 713 -33.86 -29.11 -1.16
C TYR A 713 -33.16 -29.64 0.09
N ASN A 714 -31.89 -30.03 -0.01
CA ASN A 714 -31.13 -30.56 1.12
C ASN A 714 -31.02 -29.55 2.27
N MET A 715 -30.79 -28.27 1.96
CA MET A 715 -30.76 -27.21 2.97
C MET A 715 -32.12 -27.08 3.70
N VAL A 716 -33.24 -27.12 2.95
CA VAL A 716 -34.58 -27.03 3.52
C VAL A 716 -34.93 -28.25 4.37
N ILE A 717 -34.60 -29.46 3.91
CA ILE A 717 -34.78 -30.70 4.69
C ILE A 717 -33.95 -30.66 5.98
N PHE A 718 -32.72 -30.16 5.93
CA PHE A 718 -31.90 -30.00 7.13
C PHE A 718 -32.54 -29.05 8.16
N LEU A 719 -33.12 -27.94 7.69
CA LEU A 719 -33.81 -26.96 8.53
C LEU A 719 -35.15 -27.49 9.08
N HIS A 720 -35.86 -28.27 8.28
CA HIS A 720 -37.19 -28.81 8.59
C HIS A 720 -37.25 -30.31 8.29
N PRO A 721 -36.65 -31.17 9.15
CA PRO A 721 -36.52 -32.60 8.86
C PRO A 721 -37.85 -33.33 8.63
N TRP A 722 -38.94 -32.80 9.17
CA TRP A 722 -40.29 -33.34 8.99
C TRP A 722 -40.78 -33.28 7.53
N LEU A 723 -40.22 -32.37 6.70
CA LEU A 723 -40.54 -32.26 5.26
C LEU A 723 -40.05 -33.46 4.43
N GLU A 724 -39.06 -34.21 4.91
CA GLU A 724 -38.49 -35.36 4.18
C GLU A 724 -39.56 -36.44 3.90
N ASN A 725 -40.55 -36.55 4.79
CA ASN A 725 -41.64 -37.51 4.68
C ASN A 725 -42.87 -36.99 3.90
N CYS A 726 -42.82 -35.76 3.37
CA CYS A 726 -43.99 -35.06 2.82
C CYS A 726 -44.16 -35.18 1.28
N ASN A 727 -43.54 -36.18 0.65
CA ASN A 727 -43.57 -36.39 -0.81
C ASN A 727 -43.17 -35.12 -1.60
N ILE A 728 -42.05 -34.50 -1.23
CA ILE A 728 -41.50 -33.32 -1.89
C ILE A 728 -40.28 -33.74 -2.72
N ASP A 729 -40.22 -33.32 -3.97
CA ASP A 729 -39.08 -33.57 -4.87
C ASP A 729 -38.17 -32.34 -4.95
N ALA A 730 -36.87 -32.58 -5.16
CA ALA A 730 -35.88 -31.52 -5.34
C ALA A 730 -36.23 -30.61 -6.54
N ALA A 731 -36.85 -31.14 -7.59
CA ALA A 731 -37.29 -30.34 -8.74
C ALA A 731 -38.30 -29.24 -8.37
N GLU A 732 -39.00 -29.38 -7.24
CA GLU A 732 -39.96 -28.38 -6.77
C GLU A 732 -39.26 -27.13 -6.21
N PHE A 733 -37.98 -27.22 -5.84
CA PHE A 733 -37.16 -26.08 -5.40
C PHE A 733 -36.49 -25.32 -6.54
N THR A 734 -37.16 -25.24 -7.69
CA THR A 734 -36.68 -24.48 -8.84
C THR A 734 -36.79 -22.98 -8.58
N ILE A 735 -35.66 -22.32 -8.36
CA ILE A 735 -35.56 -20.87 -8.14
C ILE A 735 -34.62 -20.28 -9.19
N GLU A 736 -35.08 -19.22 -9.86
CA GLU A 736 -34.27 -18.45 -10.81
C GLU A 736 -33.89 -17.07 -10.25
N VAL A 737 -32.73 -16.56 -10.70
CA VAL A 737 -32.28 -15.19 -10.49
C VAL A 737 -32.04 -14.56 -11.85
N THR A 738 -32.62 -13.38 -12.08
CA THR A 738 -32.48 -12.68 -13.36
C THR A 738 -31.40 -11.59 -13.29
N GLN A 739 -30.87 -11.21 -14.45
CA GLN A 739 -29.94 -10.08 -14.56
C GLN A 739 -30.60 -8.77 -14.13
N GLU A 740 -31.90 -8.61 -14.37
CA GLU A 740 -32.67 -7.44 -13.94
C GLU A 740 -32.72 -7.34 -12.41
N GLU A 741 -32.96 -8.45 -11.72
CA GLU A 741 -32.94 -8.51 -10.26
C GLU A 741 -31.55 -8.16 -9.72
N LEU A 742 -30.48 -8.74 -10.27
CA LEU A 742 -29.11 -8.41 -9.87
C LEU A 742 -28.84 -6.91 -10.04
N CYS A 743 -29.14 -6.34 -11.21
CA CYS A 743 -28.96 -4.92 -11.48
C CYS A 743 -29.75 -4.05 -10.51
N LYS A 744 -31.01 -4.40 -10.24
CA LYS A 744 -31.89 -3.65 -9.33
C LYS A 744 -31.38 -3.62 -7.90
N PHE A 745 -30.94 -4.76 -7.38
CA PHE A 745 -30.45 -4.92 -6.01
C PHE A 745 -29.05 -4.33 -5.82
N ALA A 746 -28.21 -4.38 -6.84
CA ALA A 746 -26.87 -3.80 -6.81
C ALA A 746 -26.83 -2.29 -7.04
N LYS A 747 -27.88 -1.70 -7.63
CA LYS A 747 -27.87 -0.31 -8.12
C LYS A 747 -27.42 0.70 -7.07
N GLY A 748 -27.95 0.64 -5.85
CA GLY A 748 -27.66 1.64 -4.79
C GLY A 748 -26.19 1.70 -4.42
N PRO A 749 -25.64 0.59 -3.88
CA PRO A 749 -24.23 0.52 -3.54
C PRO A 749 -23.30 0.93 -4.69
N VAL A 750 -23.63 0.53 -5.93
CA VAL A 750 -22.85 0.87 -7.13
C VAL A 750 -22.96 2.35 -7.49
N SER A 751 -24.15 2.94 -7.45
CA SER A 751 -24.33 4.37 -7.72
C SER A 751 -23.63 5.23 -6.66
N ASP A 752 -23.74 4.87 -5.38
CA ASP A 752 -23.11 5.62 -4.27
C ASP A 752 -21.59 5.67 -4.42
N SER A 753 -20.96 4.53 -4.74
CA SER A 753 -19.51 4.44 -4.96
C SER A 753 -19.05 5.17 -6.22
N LEU A 754 -19.78 5.06 -7.34
CA LEU A 754 -19.46 5.79 -8.57
C LEU A 754 -19.62 7.31 -8.41
N HIS A 755 -20.59 7.76 -7.60
CA HIS A 755 -20.74 9.17 -7.28
C HIS A 755 -19.53 9.72 -6.51
N LEU A 756 -18.86 8.93 -5.67
CA LEU A 756 -17.59 9.35 -5.05
C LEU A 756 -16.52 9.63 -6.12
N ALA A 757 -16.38 8.75 -7.12
CA ALA A 757 -15.40 8.92 -8.20
C ALA A 757 -15.71 10.15 -9.06
N MET A 758 -16.98 10.32 -9.43
CA MET A 758 -17.43 11.49 -10.18
C MET A 758 -17.23 12.78 -9.39
N ASN A 759 -17.57 12.81 -8.10
CA ASN A 759 -17.43 13.99 -7.24
C ASN A 759 -15.97 14.36 -7.00
N LEU A 760 -15.09 13.38 -6.80
CA LEU A 760 -13.65 13.62 -6.76
C LEU A 760 -13.18 14.28 -8.07
N ALA A 761 -13.52 13.70 -9.23
CA ALA A 761 -13.13 14.24 -10.53
C ALA A 761 -13.65 15.67 -10.74
N LYS A 762 -14.91 15.93 -10.40
CA LYS A 762 -15.51 17.27 -10.50
C LYS A 762 -14.80 18.25 -9.57
N ALA A 763 -14.56 17.89 -8.31
CA ALA A 763 -13.91 18.75 -7.33
C ALA A 763 -12.45 19.09 -7.68
N ARG A 764 -11.77 18.22 -8.43
CA ARG A 764 -10.37 18.44 -8.83
C ARG A 764 -10.21 19.10 -10.20
N LEU A 765 -11.14 18.86 -11.11
CA LEU A 765 -11.02 19.28 -12.51
C LEU A 765 -11.97 20.43 -12.89
N LYS A 766 -12.98 20.74 -12.07
CA LYS A 766 -13.97 21.82 -12.31
C LYS A 766 -14.00 22.83 -11.15
N VAL A 767 -12.90 23.56 -10.97
CA VAL A 767 -12.77 24.62 -9.95
C VAL A 767 -12.97 25.99 -10.63
N GLU A 768 -13.33 27.05 -9.90
CA GLU A 768 -13.67 28.38 -10.46
C GLU A 768 -12.68 28.92 -11.52
N ASN A 769 -11.40 28.53 -11.46
CA ASN A 769 -10.35 28.93 -12.41
C ASN A 769 -9.77 27.78 -13.26
N ILE A 770 -10.27 26.55 -13.11
CA ILE A 770 -9.75 25.34 -13.77
C ILE A 770 -10.94 24.59 -14.39
N ASN A 771 -10.97 24.52 -15.72
CA ASN A 771 -11.96 23.76 -16.46
C ASN A 771 -11.29 22.64 -17.24
N ASP A 772 -10.97 21.56 -16.53
CA ASP A 772 -10.28 20.38 -17.02
C ASP A 772 -11.23 19.16 -17.02
N LYS A 773 -10.82 18.02 -17.55
CA LYS A 773 -11.63 16.79 -17.65
C LYS A 773 -10.80 15.54 -17.44
N VAL A 774 -11.47 14.45 -17.13
CA VAL A 774 -10.91 13.09 -17.17
C VAL A 774 -10.70 12.73 -18.64
N ASP A 775 -9.53 12.20 -18.96
CA ASP A 775 -9.20 11.70 -20.29
C ASP A 775 -9.47 10.21 -20.40
N ARG A 776 -9.21 9.46 -19.32
CA ARG A 776 -9.41 8.01 -19.26
C ARG A 776 -9.98 7.55 -17.94
N LEU A 777 -10.87 6.56 -18.01
CA LEU A 777 -11.49 5.91 -16.87
C LEU A 777 -11.09 4.43 -16.86
N ILE A 778 -10.38 4.02 -15.82
CA ILE A 778 -9.97 2.63 -15.63
C ILE A 778 -10.85 2.02 -14.56
N LEU A 779 -11.51 0.92 -14.89
CA LEU A 779 -12.20 0.08 -13.91
C LEU A 779 -11.21 -0.99 -13.43
N SER A 780 -11.04 -1.09 -12.13
CA SER A 780 -10.20 -2.07 -11.43
C SER A 780 -11.10 -2.87 -10.47
N GLY A 781 -10.64 -4.04 -10.02
CA GLY A 781 -11.41 -4.91 -9.14
C GLY A 781 -12.46 -5.78 -9.86
N LEU A 782 -12.64 -7.00 -9.35
CA LEU A 782 -13.47 -8.01 -10.01
C LEU A 782 -14.98 -7.70 -10.03
N SER A 783 -15.46 -6.86 -9.12
CA SER A 783 -16.88 -6.49 -9.12
C SER A 783 -17.23 -5.57 -10.29
N CYS A 784 -16.24 -4.92 -10.93
CA CYS A 784 -16.44 -4.15 -12.17
C CYS A 784 -16.81 -5.01 -13.39
N ASN A 785 -16.74 -6.34 -13.27
CA ASN A 785 -17.24 -7.27 -14.28
C ASN A 785 -18.78 -7.23 -14.40
N LEU A 786 -19.48 -6.83 -13.33
CA LEU A 786 -20.94 -6.79 -13.27
C LEU A 786 -21.51 -5.78 -14.26
N LYS A 787 -22.52 -6.21 -15.03
CA LYS A 787 -23.24 -5.36 -15.99
C LYS A 787 -23.67 -4.01 -15.41
N ILE A 788 -24.28 -4.04 -14.22
CA ILE A 788 -24.75 -2.83 -13.53
C ILE A 788 -23.63 -1.81 -13.27
N VAL A 789 -22.41 -2.26 -12.96
CA VAL A 789 -21.28 -1.35 -12.69
C VAL A 789 -20.90 -0.63 -13.97
N GLN A 790 -20.80 -1.34 -15.08
CA GLN A 790 -20.41 -0.76 -16.37
C GLN A 790 -21.53 0.14 -16.95
N GLU A 791 -22.80 -0.26 -16.81
CA GLU A 791 -23.95 0.54 -17.23
C GLU A 791 -24.13 1.81 -16.38
N GLU A 792 -24.05 1.71 -15.05
CA GLU A 792 -24.16 2.89 -14.18
C GLU A 792 -22.97 3.83 -14.33
N THR A 793 -21.76 3.30 -14.55
CA THR A 793 -20.59 4.12 -14.91
C THR A 793 -20.89 4.96 -16.14
N LYS A 794 -21.41 4.33 -17.21
CA LYS A 794 -21.81 5.02 -18.43
C LYS A 794 -22.91 6.05 -18.18
N ASN A 795 -23.91 5.73 -17.34
CA ASN A 795 -25.01 6.64 -17.04
C ASN A 795 -24.53 7.88 -16.28
N ILE A 796 -23.81 7.69 -15.16
CA ILE A 796 -23.34 8.77 -14.29
C ILE A 796 -22.37 9.69 -15.04
N PHE A 797 -21.37 9.13 -15.72
CA PHE A 797 -20.36 9.95 -16.40
C PHE A 797 -20.87 10.64 -17.67
N ARG A 798 -21.91 10.11 -18.34
CA ARG A 798 -22.59 10.83 -19.44
C ARG A 798 -23.41 12.01 -18.96
N GLN A 799 -24.00 11.90 -17.75
CA GLN A 799 -24.77 12.97 -17.14
C GLN A 799 -23.88 14.05 -16.53
N SER A 800 -22.61 13.75 -16.21
CA SER A 800 -21.66 14.72 -15.69
C SER A 800 -21.10 15.63 -16.80
N GLU A 801 -21.80 16.73 -17.08
CA GLU A 801 -21.39 17.69 -18.12
C GLU A 801 -19.94 18.18 -17.93
N GLY A 802 -19.14 17.99 -18.98
CA GLY A 802 -17.77 18.48 -19.07
C GLY A 802 -16.73 17.74 -18.24
N VAL A 803 -17.10 16.85 -17.30
CA VAL A 803 -16.15 16.12 -16.44
C VAL A 803 -15.48 14.98 -17.20
N PHE A 804 -16.24 14.23 -18.00
CA PHE A 804 -15.73 13.16 -18.83
C PHE A 804 -16.50 13.11 -20.16
N ASN A 805 -15.77 13.03 -21.27
CA ASN A 805 -16.40 12.82 -22.57
C ASN A 805 -16.50 11.32 -22.80
N PHE A 806 -17.62 10.71 -22.40
CA PHE A 806 -17.77 9.27 -22.45
C PHE A 806 -17.61 8.72 -23.87
N ASN A 807 -16.49 8.05 -24.10
CA ASN A 807 -16.17 7.27 -25.29
C ASN A 807 -15.70 5.90 -24.80
N ILE A 808 -16.21 4.82 -25.39
CA ILE A 808 -15.86 3.46 -24.98
C ILE A 808 -14.34 3.20 -25.10
N ALA A 809 -13.67 3.85 -26.06
CA ALA A 809 -12.21 3.76 -26.23
C ALA A 809 -11.40 4.41 -25.08
N ASN A 810 -12.05 5.24 -24.26
CA ASN A 810 -11.44 5.91 -23.11
C ASN A 810 -11.79 5.22 -21.78
N VAL A 811 -12.54 4.12 -21.84
CA VAL A 811 -12.87 3.31 -20.66
C VAL A 811 -12.23 1.94 -20.82
N PHE A 812 -11.51 1.48 -19.80
CA PHE A 812 -10.78 0.22 -19.86
C PHE A 812 -11.12 -0.65 -18.65
N PHE A 813 -11.35 -1.93 -18.89
CA PHE A 813 -11.50 -2.95 -17.85
C PHE A 813 -10.95 -4.28 -18.35
N ASP A 814 -9.94 -4.82 -17.68
CA ASP A 814 -9.44 -6.17 -17.97
C ASP A 814 -9.54 -7.04 -16.72
N GLN A 815 -10.26 -8.16 -16.83
CA GLN A 815 -10.55 -9.05 -15.72
C GLN A 815 -9.30 -9.78 -15.18
N GLU A 816 -8.32 -10.08 -16.03
CA GLU A 816 -7.09 -10.75 -15.62
C GLU A 816 -6.16 -9.76 -14.91
N LEU A 817 -6.04 -8.56 -15.47
CA LEU A 817 -5.23 -7.49 -14.90
C LEU A 817 -5.80 -6.98 -13.57
N ALA A 818 -7.13 -6.80 -13.49
CA ALA A 818 -7.82 -6.29 -12.30
C ALA A 818 -7.59 -7.12 -11.03
N LYS A 819 -7.14 -8.37 -11.16
CA LYS A 819 -6.81 -9.25 -10.02
C LYS A 819 -5.43 -8.99 -9.42
N THR A 820 -4.52 -8.43 -10.19
CA THR A 820 -3.08 -8.43 -9.89
C THR A 820 -2.45 -7.04 -10.00
N SER A 821 -3.18 -6.07 -10.56
CA SER A 821 -2.74 -4.69 -10.79
C SER A 821 -2.19 -4.02 -9.54
N VAL A 822 -2.86 -4.19 -8.39
CA VAL A 822 -2.45 -3.60 -7.11
C VAL A 822 -1.05 -4.07 -6.70
N ALA A 823 -0.86 -5.38 -6.51
CA ALA A 823 0.42 -5.94 -6.09
C ALA A 823 1.52 -5.63 -7.11
N MET A 824 1.20 -5.71 -8.40
CA MET A 824 2.18 -5.49 -9.45
C MET A 824 2.59 -4.01 -9.53
N GLY A 825 1.64 -3.08 -9.43
CA GLY A 825 1.92 -1.65 -9.48
C GLY A 825 2.73 -1.16 -8.29
N ALA A 826 2.51 -1.71 -7.10
CA ALA A 826 3.35 -1.46 -5.93
C ALA A 826 4.79 -1.99 -6.13
N CYS A 827 4.94 -3.19 -6.73
CA CYS A 827 6.26 -3.76 -7.05
C CYS A 827 7.00 -2.92 -8.10
N VAL A 828 6.31 -2.52 -9.17
CA VAL A 828 6.81 -1.64 -10.23
C VAL A 828 7.22 -0.28 -9.65
N GLY A 829 6.35 0.35 -8.87
CA GLY A 829 6.59 1.66 -8.27
C GLY A 829 7.84 1.67 -7.38
N ARG A 830 7.97 0.67 -6.50
CA ARG A 830 9.15 0.53 -5.63
C ARG A 830 10.43 0.28 -6.42
N TYR A 831 10.37 -0.56 -7.45
CA TYR A 831 11.54 -0.82 -8.28
C TYR A 831 11.99 0.42 -9.06
N LEU A 832 11.07 1.11 -9.73
CA LEU A 832 11.40 2.29 -10.54
C LEU A 832 11.92 3.45 -9.70
N GLU A 833 11.47 3.60 -8.46
CA GLU A 833 12.08 4.52 -7.49
C GLU A 833 13.53 4.14 -7.17
N SER A 834 13.82 2.85 -7.00
CA SER A 834 15.19 2.37 -6.70
C SER A 834 16.15 2.46 -7.89
N MET A 835 15.62 2.53 -9.12
CA MET A 835 16.38 2.48 -10.37
C MET A 835 16.18 3.76 -11.18
N ARG A 836 16.94 4.81 -10.83
CA ARG A 836 17.03 6.01 -11.66
C ARG A 836 18.08 5.82 -12.75
N LEU A 837 17.64 5.80 -14.00
CA LEU A 837 18.53 5.77 -15.15
C LEU A 837 19.11 7.17 -15.36
N ASP A 838 20.38 7.38 -15.02
CA ASP A 838 21.05 8.66 -15.26
C ASP A 838 21.05 8.98 -16.77
N PRO A 839 20.33 10.04 -17.20
CA PRO A 839 20.26 10.43 -18.61
C PRO A 839 21.60 10.93 -19.14
N THR A 840 22.52 11.34 -18.24
CA THR A 840 23.85 11.82 -18.61
C THR A 840 24.89 10.71 -18.71
N SER A 841 24.58 9.51 -18.23
CA SER A 841 25.52 8.38 -18.27
C SER A 841 25.79 7.91 -19.70
N GLU A 842 27.05 7.56 -19.97
CA GLU A 842 27.46 7.15 -21.33
C GLU A 842 26.78 5.85 -21.78
N LYS A 843 26.41 4.97 -20.83
CA LYS A 843 25.65 3.76 -21.12
C LYS A 843 24.26 4.10 -21.70
N THR A 844 23.51 4.96 -21.01
CA THR A 844 22.19 5.42 -21.48
C THR A 844 22.31 6.12 -22.83
N ARG A 845 23.29 7.01 -22.99
CA ARG A 845 23.55 7.71 -24.26
C ARG A 845 23.88 6.75 -25.40
N GLN A 846 24.69 5.71 -25.15
CA GLN A 846 25.00 4.70 -26.16
C GLN A 846 23.75 3.88 -26.55
N MET A 847 22.86 3.58 -25.61
CA MET A 847 21.59 2.89 -25.91
C MET A 847 20.70 3.76 -26.81
N LEU A 848 20.54 5.05 -26.49
CA LEU A 848 19.78 5.98 -27.33
C LEU A 848 20.39 6.11 -28.75
N ARG A 849 21.74 6.16 -28.86
CA ARG A 849 22.44 6.15 -30.16
C ARG A 849 22.22 4.87 -30.95
N ASN A 850 22.03 3.75 -30.27
CA ASN A 850 21.70 2.45 -30.89
C ASN A 850 20.20 2.35 -31.27
N GLY A 851 19.40 3.36 -30.95
CA GLY A 851 17.97 3.43 -31.30
C GLY A 851 17.04 2.77 -30.30
N TYR A 852 17.48 2.59 -29.05
CA TYR A 852 16.63 2.16 -27.94
C TYR A 852 16.00 3.37 -27.25
N ASP A 853 14.70 3.30 -26.95
CA ASP A 853 14.06 4.31 -26.12
C ASP A 853 14.28 4.00 -24.63
N GLN A 854 14.34 5.05 -23.82
CA GLN A 854 14.50 4.95 -22.37
C GLN A 854 13.36 5.70 -21.69
N ILE A 855 12.80 5.10 -20.64
CA ILE A 855 11.62 5.64 -19.97
C ILE A 855 11.89 5.75 -18.48
N GLU A 856 11.80 6.98 -17.97
CA GLU A 856 11.87 7.31 -16.56
C GLU A 856 10.46 7.58 -16.03
N LEU A 857 10.02 6.85 -15.01
CA LEU A 857 8.80 7.16 -14.26
C LEU A 857 9.19 7.76 -12.91
N VAL A 858 8.88 9.04 -12.68
CA VAL A 858 9.24 9.76 -11.45
C VAL A 858 8.22 9.47 -10.35
N VAL A 859 8.23 8.23 -9.86
CA VAL A 859 7.24 7.70 -8.89
C VAL A 859 7.16 8.54 -7.62
N GLU A 860 8.28 9.14 -7.19
CA GLU A 860 8.35 9.94 -5.97
C GLU A 860 7.41 11.16 -6.02
N ASN A 861 7.07 11.64 -7.22
CA ASN A 861 6.17 12.77 -7.40
C ASN A 861 4.70 12.45 -7.01
N LEU A 862 4.35 11.18 -6.80
CA LEU A 862 3.09 10.80 -6.16
C LEU A 862 3.04 11.21 -4.68
N PHE A 863 4.20 11.31 -4.03
CA PHE A 863 4.34 11.52 -2.59
C PHE A 863 4.88 12.90 -2.24
N THR A 864 4.84 13.86 -3.17
CA THR A 864 5.32 15.24 -2.94
C THR A 864 4.20 16.20 -2.53
N HIS A 865 2.94 15.77 -2.55
CA HIS A 865 1.78 16.61 -2.24
C HIS A 865 0.75 15.85 -1.39
N LEU A 866 -0.02 16.58 -0.58
CA LEU A 866 -1.16 15.99 0.12
C LEU A 866 -2.30 15.67 -0.85
N ALA A 867 -2.77 14.42 -0.84
CA ALA A 867 -3.88 13.96 -1.67
C ALA A 867 -5.26 14.47 -1.21
N CYS A 868 -5.35 15.03 0.01
CA CYS A 868 -6.58 15.43 0.67
C CYS A 868 -6.38 16.68 1.52
N ARG A 869 -7.49 17.26 1.99
CA ARG A 869 -7.47 18.33 2.98
C ARG A 869 -7.43 17.72 4.38
N LEU A 870 -6.60 18.27 5.26
CA LEU A 870 -6.54 17.89 6.67
C LEU A 870 -7.18 18.98 7.51
N VAL A 871 -8.11 18.59 8.38
CA VAL A 871 -8.86 19.50 9.26
C VAL A 871 -8.86 18.95 10.69
N TYR A 872 -9.07 19.82 11.68
CA TYR A 872 -9.41 19.39 13.03
C TYR A 872 -10.74 19.99 13.49
N ASP A 873 -11.47 19.25 14.34
CA ASP A 873 -12.71 19.73 14.94
C ASP A 873 -12.41 20.67 16.11
N SER A 874 -12.89 21.92 15.99
CA SER A 874 -12.75 22.95 17.02
C SER A 874 -13.96 23.07 17.96
N LEU A 875 -14.86 22.08 17.95
CA LEU A 875 -16.19 22.04 18.59
C LEU A 875 -17.26 22.95 17.95
N VAL A 876 -16.83 23.98 17.22
CA VAL A 876 -17.73 24.95 16.55
C VAL A 876 -17.72 24.78 15.03
N ALA A 877 -16.57 24.42 14.46
CA ALA A 877 -16.38 24.19 13.04
C ALA A 877 -15.15 23.31 12.77
N MET A 878 -15.11 22.70 11.59
CA MET A 878 -13.90 22.08 11.05
C MET A 878 -12.91 23.17 10.63
N VAL A 879 -11.73 23.18 11.25
CA VAL A 879 -10.66 24.14 10.96
C VAL A 879 -9.62 23.49 10.07
N VAL A 880 -9.31 24.14 8.94
CA VAL A 880 -8.33 23.64 7.98
C VAL A 880 -6.91 23.79 8.53
N MET A 881 -6.18 22.67 8.52
CA MET A 881 -4.75 22.59 8.82
C MET A 881 -3.93 22.75 7.54
N PHE A 882 -4.25 21.92 6.55
CA PHE A 882 -3.61 21.88 5.24
C PHE A 882 -4.66 21.66 4.16
N ASP A 883 -4.53 22.36 3.04
CA ASP A 883 -5.42 22.14 1.90
C ASP A 883 -4.93 20.97 1.02
N TYR A 884 -5.82 20.51 0.14
CA TYR A 884 -5.44 19.53 -0.87
C TYR A 884 -4.35 20.07 -1.80
N GLY A 885 -3.48 19.18 -2.27
CA GLY A 885 -2.37 19.57 -3.15
C GLY A 885 -1.35 20.48 -2.47
N GLN A 886 -1.37 20.61 -1.14
CA GLN A 886 -0.31 21.25 -0.38
C GLN A 886 1.00 20.49 -0.61
N GLU A 887 2.02 21.18 -1.09
CA GLU A 887 3.34 20.60 -1.35
C GLU A 887 4.04 20.24 -0.04
N LEU A 888 4.70 19.09 -0.03
CA LEU A 888 5.53 18.58 1.06
C LEU A 888 6.98 19.05 0.88
N ASN A 889 7.15 20.36 0.72
CA ASN A 889 8.42 21.00 0.40
C ASN A 889 9.26 21.39 1.62
N LYS A 890 8.77 21.10 2.83
CA LYS A 890 9.46 21.40 4.09
C LYS A 890 10.06 20.12 4.67
N ARG A 891 11.14 20.24 5.44
CA ARG A 891 11.80 19.11 6.10
C ARG A 891 11.41 19.04 7.56
N SER A 892 10.82 17.94 8.04
CA SER A 892 10.39 17.77 9.44
C SER A 892 11.56 18.02 10.40
N TYR A 893 11.29 18.71 11.51
CA TYR A 893 12.34 19.02 12.49
C TYR A 893 12.82 17.79 13.26
N ILE A 894 12.02 16.72 13.30
CA ILE A 894 12.31 15.47 14.03
C ILE A 894 13.12 14.51 13.16
N ASP A 895 12.62 14.17 11.98
CA ASP A 895 13.11 13.04 11.17
C ASP A 895 13.55 13.43 9.75
N ASN A 896 13.57 14.73 9.41
CA ASN A 896 13.97 15.27 8.12
C ASN A 896 13.13 14.77 6.92
N LYS A 897 11.97 14.16 7.17
CA LYS A 897 11.06 13.74 6.10
C LYS A 897 10.42 14.96 5.41
N PRO A 898 10.07 14.85 4.12
CA PRO A 898 9.23 15.84 3.44
C PRO A 898 7.86 15.95 4.12
N VAL A 899 7.48 17.16 4.52
CA VAL A 899 6.22 17.47 5.22
C VAL A 899 5.61 18.77 4.71
N ALA A 900 4.29 18.89 4.86
CA ALA A 900 3.62 20.17 4.98
C ALA A 900 3.74 20.62 6.43
N ARG A 901 4.10 21.89 6.69
CA ARG A 901 4.18 22.46 8.04
C ARG A 901 3.40 23.76 8.12
N THR A 902 2.62 23.93 9.18
CA THR A 902 1.93 25.20 9.50
C THR A 902 2.95 26.33 9.58
N ASP A 903 2.70 27.42 8.87
CA ASP A 903 3.55 28.61 8.96
C ASP A 903 3.52 29.18 10.38
N MET A 904 4.66 29.67 10.86
CA MET A 904 4.83 30.14 12.23
C MET A 904 4.02 31.39 12.58
N ASP A 905 3.45 32.06 11.58
CA ASP A 905 2.55 33.21 11.76
C ASP A 905 1.08 32.79 11.76
N ASN A 906 0.78 31.50 11.54
CA ASN A 906 -0.57 30.93 11.45
C ASN A 906 -0.79 29.81 12.50
N LEU A 907 -0.04 29.85 13.60
CA LEU A 907 -0.24 28.91 14.72
C LEU A 907 -1.63 29.10 15.34
N ARG A 908 -2.18 28.01 15.90
CA ARG A 908 -3.54 27.97 16.46
C ARG A 908 -3.50 27.95 17.99
N PRO A 909 -4.58 28.41 18.67
CA PRO A 909 -4.73 28.17 20.10
C PRO A 909 -4.77 26.67 20.40
N VAL A 910 -4.12 26.26 21.49
CA VAL A 910 -4.17 24.87 21.98
C VAL A 910 -5.59 24.53 22.45
N GLN A 911 -6.03 23.31 22.18
CA GLN A 911 -7.27 22.72 22.70
C GLN A 911 -6.93 21.44 23.46
N GLU A 912 -7.80 20.98 24.37
CA GLU A 912 -7.58 19.73 25.13
C GLU A 912 -7.37 18.54 24.17
N LYS A 913 -8.23 18.45 23.16
CA LYS A 913 -8.26 17.35 22.19
C LYS A 913 -8.41 17.91 20.79
N LEU A 914 -7.48 17.56 19.91
CA LEU A 914 -7.50 17.95 18.50
C LEU A 914 -7.88 16.73 17.65
N TRP A 915 -9.18 16.56 17.38
CA TRP A 915 -9.69 15.47 16.57
C TRP A 915 -9.42 15.77 15.10
N ILE A 916 -8.55 14.99 14.46
CA ILE A 916 -8.08 15.23 13.10
C ILE A 916 -8.88 14.39 12.12
N TYR A 917 -9.28 15.02 11.03
CA TYR A 917 -10.05 14.42 9.95
C TYR A 917 -9.40 14.71 8.59
N ARG A 918 -9.53 13.73 7.70
CA ARG A 918 -9.28 13.82 6.27
C ARG A 918 -10.56 14.22 5.56
N VAL A 919 -10.48 15.16 4.63
CA VAL A 919 -11.58 15.56 3.74
C VAL A 919 -11.09 15.43 2.30
N ASP A 920 -11.64 14.44 1.58
CA ASP A 920 -11.14 14.06 0.25
C ASP A 920 -11.45 15.07 -0.83
N PHE A 921 -12.60 15.73 -0.75
CA PHE A 921 -13.03 16.81 -1.64
C PHE A 921 -14.14 17.64 -0.98
N GLU A 922 -14.46 18.79 -1.58
CA GLU A 922 -15.52 19.67 -1.06
C GLU A 922 -16.88 18.97 -1.06
N GLY A 923 -17.52 18.90 0.10
CA GLY A 923 -18.79 18.19 0.31
C GLY A 923 -18.64 16.69 0.67
N ALA A 924 -17.41 16.14 0.67
CA ALA A 924 -17.18 14.79 1.19
C ALA A 924 -17.36 14.74 2.72
N SER A 925 -17.87 13.62 3.22
CA SER A 925 -17.91 13.35 4.66
C SER A 925 -16.49 13.30 5.23
N PRO A 926 -16.19 14.04 6.31
CA PRO A 926 -14.89 13.97 6.96
C PRO A 926 -14.61 12.56 7.51
N LEU A 927 -13.44 12.02 7.20
CA LEU A 927 -12.97 10.72 7.68
C LEU A 927 -12.02 10.93 8.85
N TYR A 928 -12.34 10.35 10.00
CA TYR A 928 -11.52 10.46 11.20
C TYR A 928 -10.15 9.78 11.00
N LEU A 929 -9.06 10.50 11.29
CA LEU A 929 -7.70 9.98 11.20
C LEU A 929 -7.13 9.60 12.57
N GLY A 930 -7.45 10.39 13.60
CA GLY A 930 -6.86 10.25 14.93
C GLY A 930 -7.00 11.51 15.77
N LEU A 931 -6.43 11.50 16.96
CA LEU A 931 -6.48 12.55 17.96
C LEU A 931 -5.06 12.95 18.36
N ILE A 932 -4.82 14.25 18.51
CA ILE A 932 -3.68 14.72 19.33
C ILE A 932 -4.25 15.11 20.69
N ASP A 933 -3.90 14.35 21.73
CA ASP A 933 -4.29 14.63 23.12
C ASP A 933 -3.30 15.60 23.76
N ALA A 934 -3.58 16.90 23.64
CA ALA A 934 -2.69 17.93 24.15
C ALA A 934 -2.64 17.93 25.69
N GLU A 935 -3.65 17.39 26.37
CA GLU A 935 -3.66 17.23 27.82
C GLU A 935 -2.63 16.17 28.24
N ALA A 936 -2.63 15.01 27.58
CA ALA A 936 -1.61 13.99 27.79
C ALA A 936 -0.19 14.53 27.52
N VAL A 937 -0.01 15.23 26.39
CA VAL A 937 1.27 15.88 26.05
C VAL A 937 1.70 16.88 27.15
N ALA A 938 0.77 17.68 27.67
CA ALA A 938 1.08 18.62 28.74
C ALA A 938 1.55 17.88 30.02
N MET A 939 0.88 16.78 30.39
CA MET A 939 1.25 15.97 31.55
C MET A 939 2.64 15.31 31.39
N GLU A 940 2.95 14.81 30.21
CA GLU A 940 4.28 14.22 29.89
C GLU A 940 5.42 15.25 29.98
N HIS A 941 5.08 16.53 29.84
CA HIS A 941 6.02 17.66 29.92
C HIS A 941 5.89 18.46 31.23
N ASP A 942 5.50 17.81 32.32
CA ASP A 942 5.46 18.35 33.69
C ASP A 942 4.48 19.52 33.92
N PHE A 943 3.48 19.70 33.06
CA PHE A 943 2.40 20.66 33.31
C PHE A 943 1.29 20.02 34.16
N SER A 944 1.27 20.33 35.46
CA SER A 944 0.22 19.86 36.38
C SER A 944 -1.16 20.52 36.17
N ASP A 945 -1.23 21.60 35.38
CA ASP A 945 -2.46 22.32 35.05
C ASP A 945 -2.50 22.65 33.56
N PHE A 946 -3.35 21.92 32.82
CA PHE A 946 -3.49 22.08 31.37
C PHE A 946 -3.90 23.51 30.96
N ARG A 947 -4.61 24.27 31.83
CA ARG A 947 -5.01 25.65 31.50
C ARG A 947 -3.79 26.54 31.28
N LYS A 948 -2.72 26.34 32.06
CA LYS A 948 -1.47 27.06 31.88
C LYS A 948 -0.81 26.69 30.55
N PHE A 949 -0.79 25.42 30.20
CA PHE A 949 -0.25 24.99 28.91
C PHE A 949 -1.01 25.66 27.76
N ARG A 950 -2.35 25.64 27.81
CA ARG A 950 -3.23 26.26 26.83
C ARG A 950 -3.05 27.79 26.70
N GLU A 951 -2.85 28.48 27.81
CA GLU A 951 -2.68 29.94 27.85
C GLU A 951 -1.30 30.37 27.36
N HIS A 952 -0.25 29.58 27.64
CA HIS A 952 1.13 29.93 27.32
C HIS A 952 1.62 29.40 25.98
N TYR A 953 0.93 28.47 25.34
CA TYR A 953 1.39 27.86 24.09
C TYR A 953 0.40 28.07 22.93
N LEU A 954 0.94 27.95 21.72
CA LEU A 954 0.22 27.78 20.46
C LEU A 954 0.64 26.46 19.82
N VAL A 955 -0.25 25.89 19.00
CA VAL A 955 -0.01 24.66 18.27
C VAL A 955 0.11 24.93 16.77
N GLY A 956 1.12 24.36 16.15
CA GLY A 956 1.20 24.18 14.71
C GLY A 956 1.26 22.69 14.37
N PHE A 957 1.17 22.37 13.09
CA PHE A 957 1.11 20.98 12.64
C PHE A 957 2.17 20.67 11.58
N GLU A 958 2.62 19.44 11.54
CA GLU A 958 3.35 18.82 10.42
C GLU A 958 2.53 17.64 9.89
N ALA A 959 2.49 17.43 8.57
CA ALA A 959 1.89 16.27 7.95
C ALA A 959 2.77 15.75 6.80
N ASP A 960 3.01 14.45 6.75
CA ASP A 960 3.76 13.80 5.66
C ASP A 960 2.85 13.16 4.59
N ALA A 961 3.46 12.52 3.59
CA ALA A 961 2.75 11.82 2.51
C ALA A 961 1.94 10.61 3.00
N GLU A 962 2.31 10.03 4.14
CA GLU A 962 1.57 8.94 4.78
C GLU A 962 0.34 9.43 5.57
N LEU A 963 0.10 10.76 5.59
CA LEU A 963 -0.88 11.46 6.40
C LEU A 963 -0.62 11.34 7.91
N PHE A 964 0.64 11.09 8.30
CA PHE A 964 1.02 11.14 9.71
C PHE A 964 1.10 12.60 10.15
N VAL A 965 0.26 12.97 11.12
CA VAL A 965 0.16 14.34 11.60
C VAL A 965 0.83 14.48 12.97
N ARG A 966 1.66 15.50 13.14
CA ARG A 966 2.26 15.87 14.43
C ARG A 966 1.83 17.27 14.81
N GLY A 967 1.54 17.48 16.08
CA GLY A 967 1.38 18.80 16.69
C GLY A 967 2.71 19.25 17.29
N PHE A 968 3.17 20.45 16.97
CA PHE A 968 4.28 21.09 17.66
C PHE A 968 3.77 22.28 18.48
N PHE A 969 4.26 22.40 19.71
CA PHE A 969 3.80 23.41 20.64
C PHE A 969 4.90 24.44 20.90
N ILE A 970 4.58 25.71 20.64
CA ILE A 970 5.51 26.83 20.77
C ILE A 970 4.96 27.82 21.80
N PRO A 971 5.79 28.34 22.73
CA PRO A 971 5.37 29.38 23.65
C PRO A 971 4.82 30.62 22.93
N ARG A 972 3.80 31.26 23.49
CA ARG A 972 3.31 32.56 23.03
C ARG A 972 4.37 33.62 23.25
N GLY A 973 4.65 34.39 22.20
CA GLY A 973 5.60 35.49 22.23
C GLY A 973 6.82 35.25 21.33
N PRO A 974 7.99 35.84 21.66
CA PRO A 974 9.26 35.65 20.95
C PRO A 974 9.58 34.20 20.61
N LYS A 975 9.86 33.92 19.33
CA LYS A 975 10.30 32.60 18.88
C LYS A 975 11.83 32.50 19.00
N ASN A 976 12.31 31.34 19.46
CA ASN A 976 13.73 31.03 19.46
C ASN A 976 14.08 30.21 18.21
N ILE A 977 15.08 30.65 17.46
CA ILE A 977 15.54 30.09 16.20
C ILE A 977 16.98 29.62 16.40
N VAL A 978 17.32 28.41 15.97
CA VAL A 978 18.68 27.87 15.97
C VAL A 978 19.14 27.77 14.53
N ALA A 979 20.11 28.62 14.15
CA ALA A 979 20.71 28.59 12.83
C ALA A 979 21.67 27.39 12.72
N GLN A 980 21.39 26.46 11.81
CA GLN A 980 22.25 25.30 11.57
C GLN A 980 23.25 25.62 10.47
N ASN A 981 22.77 26.12 9.33
CA ASN A 981 23.58 26.59 8.22
C ASN A 981 23.05 27.92 7.66
N TYR A 982 23.96 28.86 7.41
CA TYR A 982 23.64 30.19 6.89
C TYR A 982 24.78 30.76 6.07
N ILE A 983 24.45 31.67 5.16
CA ILE A 983 25.38 32.41 4.32
C ILE A 983 25.41 33.86 4.80
N ILE A 984 26.60 34.43 4.89
CA ILE A 984 26.81 35.86 5.14
C ILE A 984 27.13 36.49 3.77
N PRO A 985 26.57 37.66 3.43
CA PRO A 985 26.82 38.30 2.14
C PRO A 985 28.30 38.68 1.97
N GLU A 986 28.75 38.78 0.72
CA GLU A 986 30.11 39.23 0.39
C GLU A 986 30.37 40.67 0.93
N PRO A 987 31.63 41.04 1.24
CA PRO A 987 31.99 42.20 2.06
C PRO A 987 31.64 43.61 1.51
N GLU A 988 30.97 43.74 0.37
CA GLU A 988 30.71 45.03 -0.30
C GLU A 988 29.35 45.67 0.04
N SER A 989 28.70 45.24 1.13
CA SER A 989 27.37 45.72 1.51
C SER A 989 27.42 47.04 2.31
N PRO A 990 26.45 47.97 2.13
CA PRO A 990 26.42 49.26 2.80
C PRO A 990 26.41 49.14 4.33
N SER A 991 26.83 50.20 5.03
CA SER A 991 26.89 50.23 6.51
C SER A 991 25.55 49.79 7.11
N ILE A 992 25.61 48.65 7.79
CA ILE A 992 24.50 47.89 8.38
C ILE A 992 23.61 48.71 9.35
N ASN A 993 24.08 49.86 9.82
CA ASN A 993 23.40 50.71 10.80
C ASN A 993 22.15 51.45 10.27
N GLU A 994 21.82 51.35 8.98
CA GLU A 994 20.65 52.03 8.38
C GLU A 994 19.41 51.13 8.22
N ILE A 995 19.48 49.85 8.63
CA ILE A 995 18.39 48.87 8.46
C ILE A 995 17.45 48.86 9.66
N ILE A 996 17.97 49.11 10.85
CA ILE A 996 17.25 48.98 12.12
C ILE A 996 17.15 50.30 12.87
N ALA A 997 16.08 50.49 13.63
CA ALA A 997 15.93 51.57 14.59
C ALA A 997 15.37 51.04 15.91
N ILE A 998 15.66 51.74 16.99
CA ILE A 998 15.14 51.46 18.32
C ILE A 998 14.07 52.49 18.62
N ASP A 999 12.86 52.05 18.97
CA ASP A 999 11.77 52.94 19.34
C ASP A 999 11.85 53.42 20.81
N ASP A 1000 10.90 54.28 21.21
CA ASP A 1000 10.81 54.81 22.58
C ASP A 1000 10.56 53.72 23.65
N ARG A 1001 10.19 52.50 23.25
CA ARG A 1001 9.97 51.32 24.11
C ARG A 1001 11.18 50.39 24.15
N ALA A 1002 12.30 50.78 23.56
CA ALA A 1002 13.50 49.95 23.39
C ALA A 1002 13.29 48.69 22.52
N VAL A 1003 12.30 48.71 21.61
CA VAL A 1003 12.03 47.66 20.64
C VAL A 1003 12.75 47.99 19.33
N ILE A 1004 13.49 47.01 18.82
CA ILE A 1004 14.24 47.12 17.56
C ILE A 1004 13.28 46.78 16.42
N HIS A 1005 13.21 47.62 15.40
CA HIS A 1005 12.34 47.42 14.24
C HIS A 1005 13.05 47.77 12.93
N LEU A 1006 12.56 47.21 11.83
CA LEU A 1006 13.06 47.53 10.49
C LEU A 1006 12.65 48.95 10.07
N THR A 1007 13.59 49.72 9.51
CA THR A 1007 13.35 51.10 9.07
C THR A 1007 12.88 51.23 7.62
N HIS A 1008 13.12 50.18 6.82
CA HIS A 1008 12.83 50.12 5.38
C HIS A 1008 12.36 48.71 5.00
N ASP A 1009 11.63 48.61 3.88
CA ASP A 1009 11.31 47.31 3.28
C ASP A 1009 12.58 46.70 2.67
N ILE A 1010 12.78 45.40 2.88
CA ILE A 1010 13.79 44.62 2.19
C ILE A 1010 13.08 43.74 1.16
N SER A 1011 13.40 43.95 -0.12
CA SER A 1011 12.79 43.24 -1.24
C SER A 1011 13.75 42.25 -1.90
N SER A 1012 13.23 41.17 -2.48
CA SER A 1012 13.98 40.24 -3.34
C SER A 1012 13.60 40.48 -4.80
N GLN A 1013 14.58 40.43 -5.70
CA GLN A 1013 14.31 40.37 -7.13
C GLN A 1013 13.81 38.97 -7.51
N GLU A 1014 12.57 38.87 -8.01
CA GLU A 1014 12.06 37.71 -8.72
C GLU A 1014 12.02 38.04 -10.22
N LEU A 1015 12.15 37.02 -11.10
CA LEU A 1015 12.36 37.10 -12.56
C LEU A 1015 11.89 38.38 -13.26
N PHE A 1016 10.68 38.86 -12.99
CA PHE A 1016 10.13 40.11 -13.56
C PHE A 1016 9.52 41.09 -12.54
N LYS A 1017 9.58 40.81 -11.24
CA LYS A 1017 8.98 41.64 -10.17
C LYS A 1017 9.83 41.63 -8.89
N ARG A 1018 10.02 42.78 -8.25
CA ARG A 1018 10.54 42.85 -6.87
C ARG A 1018 9.40 42.65 -5.88
N LYS A 1019 9.63 41.82 -4.88
CA LYS A 1019 8.66 41.50 -3.82
C LYS A 1019 9.27 41.85 -2.48
N ALA A 1020 8.55 42.59 -1.63
CA ALA A 1020 8.96 42.81 -0.25
C ALA A 1020 8.99 41.47 0.51
N VAL A 1021 10.09 41.19 1.17
CA VAL A 1021 10.38 39.94 1.89
C VAL A 1021 10.40 40.18 3.39
N LEU A 1022 10.90 41.35 3.82
CA LEU A 1022 10.77 41.87 5.18
C LEU A 1022 10.20 43.30 5.10
N GLU A 1023 9.25 43.64 5.96
CA GLU A 1023 8.49 44.89 5.86
C GLU A 1023 8.97 45.93 6.87
N LYS A 1024 8.92 47.21 6.48
CA LYS A 1024 9.21 48.34 7.34
C LYS A 1024 8.28 48.33 8.57
N GLY A 1025 8.87 48.59 9.73
CA GLY A 1025 8.18 48.64 11.01
C GLY A 1025 8.02 47.28 11.68
N GLN A 1026 8.47 46.19 11.05
CA GLN A 1026 8.45 44.87 11.66
C GLN A 1026 9.39 44.83 12.87
N GLU A 1027 8.84 44.48 14.04
CA GLU A 1027 9.57 44.40 15.29
C GLU A 1027 10.43 43.12 15.35
N MET A 1028 11.68 43.25 15.77
CA MET A 1028 12.61 42.14 16.02
C MET A 1028 12.33 41.54 17.40
N ILE A 1029 11.27 40.75 17.47
CA ILE A 1029 10.84 40.08 18.69
C ILE A 1029 11.42 38.67 18.83
N ASP A 1030 11.79 38.02 17.72
CA ASP A 1030 12.36 36.67 17.74
C ASP A 1030 13.83 36.69 18.12
N THR A 1031 14.39 35.55 18.54
CA THR A 1031 15.81 35.40 18.89
C THR A 1031 16.45 34.30 18.05
N ILE A 1032 17.55 34.60 17.37
CA ILE A 1032 18.38 33.64 16.64
C ILE A 1032 19.62 33.28 17.44
N GLU A 1033 19.88 31.98 17.57
CA GLU A 1033 21.09 31.37 18.13
C GLU A 1033 21.95 30.84 16.99
N TYR A 1034 23.16 31.38 16.87
CA TYR A 1034 24.14 30.98 15.87
C TYR A 1034 24.94 29.74 16.34
N PRO A 1035 25.62 28.99 15.44
CA PRO A 1035 26.41 27.81 15.79
C PRO A 1035 27.53 28.05 16.81
N ASN A 1036 27.97 29.30 16.99
CA ASN A 1036 28.94 29.72 18.01
C ASN A 1036 28.32 29.96 19.40
N GLY A 1037 27.00 29.75 19.56
CA GLY A 1037 26.24 30.00 20.79
C GLY A 1037 25.80 31.46 20.98
N GLU A 1038 26.07 32.36 20.02
CA GLU A 1038 25.65 33.76 20.10
C GLU A 1038 24.15 33.89 19.86
N LYS A 1039 23.46 34.64 20.73
CA LYS A 1039 22.03 34.92 20.62
C LYS A 1039 21.78 36.38 20.28
N LYS A 1040 20.95 36.64 19.27
CA LYS A 1040 20.57 37.97 18.79
C LYS A 1040 19.08 38.07 18.60
N LYS A 1041 18.47 39.22 18.88
CA LYS A 1041 17.12 39.46 18.38
C LYS A 1041 17.12 39.53 16.85
N CYS A 1042 16.06 39.10 16.21
CA CYS A 1042 15.99 39.06 14.76
C CYS A 1042 14.56 39.17 14.23
N VAL A 1043 14.48 39.30 12.92
CA VAL A 1043 13.28 39.11 12.12
C VAL A 1043 13.61 38.18 10.95
N ILE A 1044 12.75 37.22 10.70
CA ILE A 1044 12.90 36.22 9.64
C ILE A 1044 11.78 36.38 8.61
N SER A 1045 12.10 36.19 7.34
CA SER A 1045 11.13 36.24 6.27
C SER A 1045 10.26 34.99 6.23
N LYS A 1046 9.21 35.02 5.39
CA LYS A 1046 8.58 33.79 4.91
C LYS A 1046 9.56 32.95 4.06
N PRO A 1047 9.30 31.64 3.88
CA PRO A 1047 10.14 30.80 3.03
C PRO A 1047 10.24 31.38 1.61
N LEU A 1048 11.46 31.39 1.08
CA LEU A 1048 11.77 31.82 -0.28
C LEU A 1048 11.87 30.59 -1.19
N ALA A 1049 11.51 30.77 -2.48
CA ALA A 1049 11.72 29.72 -3.47
C ALA A 1049 13.21 29.38 -3.57
N VAL A 1050 13.57 28.10 -3.55
CA VAL A 1050 14.96 27.63 -3.67
C VAL A 1050 15.51 28.01 -5.05
N ARG A 1051 16.63 28.74 -5.06
CA ARG A 1051 17.31 29.24 -6.26
C ARG A 1051 18.82 29.21 -6.04
N GLU A 1052 19.57 29.18 -7.13
CA GLU A 1052 21.02 29.26 -7.08
C GLU A 1052 21.50 30.64 -6.57
N MET A 1053 20.75 31.71 -6.85
CA MET A 1053 21.15 33.09 -6.49
C MET A 1053 20.01 33.92 -5.92
N TYR A 1054 20.34 34.80 -4.97
CA TYR A 1054 19.43 35.77 -4.35
C TYR A 1054 20.03 37.16 -4.26
N ASP A 1055 19.27 38.15 -4.73
CA ASP A 1055 19.57 39.58 -4.57
C ASP A 1055 18.52 40.25 -3.69
N PHE A 1056 18.96 40.92 -2.63
CA PHE A 1056 18.10 41.70 -1.74
C PHE A 1056 18.39 43.19 -1.78
N TYR A 1057 17.34 44.00 -1.72
CA TYR A 1057 17.40 45.45 -1.89
C TYR A 1057 16.68 46.17 -0.75
N ILE A 1058 17.17 47.34 -0.34
CA ILE A 1058 16.43 48.29 0.51
C ILE A 1058 15.60 49.24 -0.37
N GLU A 1059 14.31 49.34 -0.09
CA GLU A 1059 13.39 50.24 -0.78
C GLU A 1059 13.33 51.64 -0.13
N GLY A 1060 13.19 52.69 -0.95
CA GLY A 1060 12.75 54.03 -0.47
C GLY A 1060 13.83 55.00 0.03
N LYS A 1061 15.10 54.85 -0.38
CA LYS A 1061 16.23 55.58 0.23
C LYS A 1061 16.46 57.05 -0.17
N SER A 1062 15.61 57.69 -1.00
CA SER A 1062 15.79 59.12 -1.30
C SER A 1062 14.53 59.83 -1.80
N ILE A 1063 14.30 61.04 -1.28
CA ILE A 1063 13.30 62.01 -1.78
C ILE A 1063 13.60 62.43 -3.24
N HIS A 1064 14.79 62.10 -3.76
CA HIS A 1064 15.27 62.48 -5.10
C HIS A 1064 15.79 61.34 -5.99
N ASN A 1065 15.82 60.08 -5.56
CA ASN A 1065 16.13 58.93 -6.42
C ASN A 1065 15.29 57.70 -6.04
N LYS A 1066 14.53 57.16 -7.02
CA LYS A 1066 13.57 56.05 -6.86
C LYS A 1066 14.20 54.66 -7.03
N GLU A 1067 15.52 54.54 -7.13
CA GLU A 1067 16.15 53.24 -7.34
C GLU A 1067 16.51 52.59 -6.00
N PRO A 1068 16.05 51.35 -5.73
CA PRO A 1068 16.38 50.64 -4.52
C PRO A 1068 17.82 50.14 -4.53
N GLN A 1069 18.42 50.10 -3.35
CA GLN A 1069 19.84 49.81 -3.17
C GLN A 1069 20.05 48.33 -2.89
N LEU A 1070 20.90 47.64 -3.67
CA LEU A 1070 21.32 46.26 -3.36
C LEU A 1070 22.05 46.24 -2.01
N ILE A 1071 21.65 45.31 -1.13
CA ILE A 1071 22.20 45.18 0.22
C ILE A 1071 22.81 43.83 0.53
N ALA A 1072 22.48 42.81 -0.24
CA ALA A 1072 23.05 41.48 -0.08
C ALA A 1072 22.88 40.68 -1.37
N HIS A 1073 23.96 39.99 -1.76
CA HIS A 1073 23.98 38.98 -2.82
C HIS A 1073 24.39 37.66 -2.20
N PHE A 1074 23.65 36.59 -2.50
CA PHE A 1074 23.93 35.24 -2.00
C PHE A 1074 23.94 34.24 -3.14
N HIS A 1075 24.95 33.35 -3.13
CA HIS A 1075 25.01 32.16 -3.97
C HIS A 1075 24.77 30.94 -3.09
N LEU A 1076 23.75 30.15 -3.41
CA LEU A 1076 23.38 28.96 -2.66
C LEU A 1076 24.27 27.79 -3.13
N PRO A 1077 25.02 27.12 -2.23
CA PRO A 1077 25.85 25.98 -2.62
C PRO A 1077 24.98 24.79 -3.07
N ASP A 1078 25.51 23.95 -3.98
CA ASP A 1078 24.91 22.68 -4.51
C ASP A 1078 24.69 21.57 -3.44
N ARG A 1079 24.30 21.94 -2.22
CA ARG A 1079 24.11 21.04 -1.07
C ARG A 1079 22.62 20.86 -0.75
N GLU A 1080 22.31 19.89 0.09
CA GLU A 1080 20.99 19.72 0.69
C GLU A 1080 20.58 21.01 1.42
N VAL A 1081 19.53 21.66 0.91
CA VAL A 1081 18.91 22.88 1.44
C VAL A 1081 17.58 22.49 2.05
N ASP A 1082 17.34 22.87 3.31
CA ASP A 1082 16.10 22.52 4.01
C ASP A 1082 14.97 23.50 3.65
N GLU A 1083 15.17 24.77 3.98
CA GLU A 1083 14.29 25.90 3.69
C GLU A 1083 15.15 27.17 3.59
N VAL A 1084 14.86 28.05 2.62
CA VAL A 1084 15.60 29.31 2.44
C VAL A 1084 14.84 30.49 3.02
N HIS A 1085 15.45 31.21 3.96
CA HIS A 1085 14.87 32.40 4.60
C HIS A 1085 15.89 33.53 4.65
N LEU A 1086 15.41 34.75 4.49
CA LEU A 1086 16.18 35.94 4.82
C LEU A 1086 16.01 36.23 6.31
N CYS A 1087 17.11 36.43 7.02
CA CYS A 1087 17.09 36.87 8.41
C CYS A 1087 17.86 38.18 8.56
N CYS A 1088 17.30 39.14 9.29
CA CYS A 1088 17.98 40.35 9.73
C CYS A 1088 18.03 40.36 11.25
N ASP A 1089 19.23 40.43 11.83
CA ASP A 1089 19.40 40.46 13.28
C ASP A 1089 19.51 41.89 13.84
N GLU A 1090 19.53 42.02 15.17
CA GLU A 1090 19.61 43.29 15.90
C GLU A 1090 20.93 44.04 15.74
N THR A 1091 21.93 43.43 15.10
CA THR A 1091 23.14 44.13 14.67
C THR A 1091 22.97 44.74 13.29
N GLY A 1092 21.81 44.51 12.65
CA GLY A 1092 21.46 44.86 11.28
C GLY A 1092 22.00 43.86 10.25
N LYS A 1093 22.66 42.78 10.71
CA LYS A 1093 23.29 41.80 9.82
C LYS A 1093 22.21 41.04 9.07
N VAL A 1094 22.29 41.07 7.74
CA VAL A 1094 21.41 40.31 6.85
C VAL A 1094 22.12 39.02 6.48
N ILE A 1095 21.47 37.88 6.71
CA ILE A 1095 21.98 36.55 6.39
C ILE A 1095 20.93 35.74 5.63
N LEU A 1096 21.39 34.79 4.84
CA LEU A 1096 20.53 33.80 4.20
C LEU A 1096 20.60 32.50 5.00
N LEU A 1097 19.52 32.16 5.69
CA LEU A 1097 19.36 30.87 6.34
C LEU A 1097 18.95 29.85 5.28
N TYR A 1098 19.64 28.72 5.20
CA TYR A 1098 19.27 27.61 4.31
C TYR A 1098 19.12 26.27 5.06
N SER A 1099 19.36 26.29 6.37
CA SER A 1099 19.05 25.22 7.32
C SER A 1099 18.97 25.82 8.72
N PHE A 1100 17.79 25.77 9.34
CA PHE A 1100 17.56 26.27 10.71
C PHE A 1100 16.36 25.56 11.33
N LYS A 1101 16.25 25.62 12.66
CA LYS A 1101 15.12 25.05 13.40
C LYS A 1101 14.57 26.06 14.39
N TYR A 1102 13.27 26.04 14.62
CA TYR A 1102 12.72 26.67 15.83
C TYR A 1102 13.05 25.77 17.04
N ASP A 1103 13.34 26.35 18.20
CA ASP A 1103 13.54 25.61 19.47
C ASP A 1103 12.20 25.07 19.98
N ILE A 1104 11.70 24.06 19.27
CA ILE A 1104 10.46 23.35 19.58
C ILE A 1104 10.80 22.19 20.50
N ARG A 1105 10.35 22.30 21.76
CA ARG A 1105 10.66 21.32 22.81
C ARG A 1105 9.54 20.32 23.09
N ILE A 1106 8.32 20.62 22.64
CA ILE A 1106 7.12 19.87 22.98
C ILE A 1106 6.43 19.47 21.68
N TRP A 1107 6.22 18.17 21.53
CA TRP A 1107 5.61 17.54 20.37
C TRP A 1107 4.51 16.59 20.83
N GLY A 1108 3.44 16.50 20.06
CA GLY A 1108 2.40 15.50 20.22
C GLY A 1108 2.21 14.76 18.91
N ASP A 1109 2.32 13.45 18.94
CA ASP A 1109 2.01 12.61 17.79
C ASP A 1109 0.49 12.38 17.71
N ILE A 1110 -0.01 12.13 16.50
CA ILE A 1110 -1.38 11.67 16.33
C ILE A 1110 -1.52 10.24 16.87
N ASP A 1111 -2.42 10.07 17.82
CA ASP A 1111 -2.82 8.77 18.35
C ASP A 1111 -4.16 8.36 17.76
N TYR A 1112 -4.30 7.06 17.47
CA TYR A 1112 -5.59 6.52 17.11
C TYR A 1112 -6.30 6.03 18.34
N LEU A 1113 -7.22 6.84 18.84
CA LEU A 1113 -8.28 6.34 19.70
C LEU A 1113 -9.43 5.96 18.78
N PRO A 1114 -9.85 4.68 18.71
CA PRO A 1114 -11.05 4.35 17.99
C PRO A 1114 -12.15 5.26 18.52
N GLN A 1115 -12.78 6.04 17.64
CA GLN A 1115 -14.07 6.59 17.99
C GLN A 1115 -14.92 5.41 18.44
N LYS A 1116 -15.81 5.60 19.41
CA LYS A 1116 -16.91 4.66 19.61
C LYS A 1116 -17.75 4.69 18.34
N ILE A 1117 -17.28 4.02 17.31
CA ILE A 1117 -18.02 3.64 16.13
C ILE A 1117 -19.13 2.79 16.73
N ASP A 1118 -20.36 3.22 16.50
CA ASP A 1118 -21.51 2.40 16.84
C ASP A 1118 -21.22 1.02 16.25
N SER A 1119 -21.18 -0.02 17.09
CA SER A 1119 -20.76 -1.39 16.79
C SER A 1119 -21.72 -2.12 15.84
N GLN A 1120 -22.32 -1.34 14.97
CA GLN A 1120 -23.52 -1.58 14.21
C GLN A 1120 -23.19 -1.81 12.73
N PHE A 1121 -22.11 -1.24 12.20
CA PHE A 1121 -21.67 -1.51 10.82
C PHE A 1121 -20.91 -2.83 10.67
N ASP A 1122 -21.66 -3.93 10.72
CA ASP A 1122 -21.24 -5.27 10.29
C ASP A 1122 -22.14 -5.72 9.12
N PRO A 1123 -21.62 -5.88 7.88
CA PRO A 1123 -22.43 -6.37 6.76
C PRO A 1123 -22.89 -7.84 6.94
N PHE A 1124 -22.39 -8.56 7.93
CA PHE A 1124 -22.83 -9.91 8.31
C PHE A 1124 -23.81 -9.93 9.49
N CYS A 1125 -24.04 -8.79 10.15
CA CYS A 1125 -25.17 -8.66 11.06
C CYS A 1125 -26.38 -8.26 10.22
N GLY A 1126 -27.48 -9.03 10.32
CA GLY A 1126 -28.70 -8.84 9.53
C GLY A 1126 -29.47 -7.54 9.78
N GLN A 1127 -28.79 -6.49 10.24
CA GLN A 1127 -29.13 -5.07 10.38
C GLN A 1127 -27.92 -4.45 11.10
N HIS A 1128 -27.18 -3.53 10.47
CA HIS A 1128 -27.52 -2.10 10.52
C HIS A 1128 -27.29 -1.44 9.16
#